data_AF-A0A1F7I613-F1
#
_entry.id   AF-A0A1F7I613-F1
#
_cell.length_a   1.000
_cell.length_b   1.000
_cell.length_c   1.000
_cell.angle_alpha   90.00
_cell.angle_beta   90.00
_cell.angle_gamma   90.00
#
_symmetry.space_group_name_H-M   'P 1'
#
loop_
_entity.id
_entity.type
_entity.pdbx_description
1 polymer ?
#
loop_
_entity_poly.entity_id
_entity_poly.type
_entity_poly.pdbx_seq_one_letter_code
_entity_poly.pdbx_strand_id
1 'polypeptide(L)'
;MGFFKKNNEAEHIVGIVLRQNEGVGLLLKTNPQARDVVLADERRFPYSNSWENIVYDIDEVLFNIEEEHKIKIKKVIFFVYAHLVDRKTGLVKSTYLDKIKEIVKQNELESLGYIEYNDVLARYLGEKEQGPLTAIVVEIDTTAISAFIYKSGEVVFSETVSKTENLTADLEEIFVKSNKDTQLPARIIMYDSSDLEKESSQILTHNWPENLFIQLPKVEVMNPDELTEALAYEYKEQLYGANQTTQPKLPPVVVSEAPETEIKVDDSGAEAEDAIDEEADEAEAIEGFVIGKDIAKEVENEPVKEVPASFESKEESVREVTAVAGVSGLTSKFPRFSLPLEFLQSSSGKKKLIGGVLVVVILIGVIFSLFFFLHKAELTVLYQNQEITKTIRINGVKLEKSSNKVTEKTSIATTGKKDIGEKAKGDVTIYNASNEIKFQKGTKFKTADGLVFLLDQDVTADAAEDTGPSIIKSKTKASLTSAEIGPKYNIKNDVRLTIEEKLDSEPFALTTAAFTGGTLKEVRIASKEDYDTIDAAIQKKIKKSSSASIKKASGEKNVIGDLSEVTITDKTYSAEVVEQAESLSLEVSANVIFYSYAEEPLLDGIVEKLRDEIPEKYSLSKDNITYQIISGEKSDKNNSAELTVKATARPVLLVDKSSLVKSVKGKPLKSIKPIIRDEFNAAGYRVAFNSPLPLINSFLPFFTNNITLKVAPLP
;
A
#
# COMPACT_ATOMS: atom_id res chain seq x y z
N MET A 1 -13.12 -17.41 -44.74
CA MET A 1 -14.15 -17.03 -43.76
C MET A 1 -13.79 -17.69 -42.43
N GLY A 2 -12.89 -17.08 -41.68
CA GLY A 2 -12.47 -17.58 -40.37
C GLY A 2 -12.85 -16.55 -39.32
N PHE A 3 -14.08 -16.65 -38.80
CA PHE A 3 -14.53 -15.81 -37.69
C PHE A 3 -13.78 -16.23 -36.43
N PHE A 4 -13.08 -15.28 -35.82
CA PHE A 4 -12.41 -15.40 -34.54
C PHE A 4 -13.37 -15.94 -33.47
N LYS A 5 -13.05 -17.11 -32.91
CA LYS A 5 -13.63 -17.58 -31.66
C LYS A 5 -13.02 -16.72 -30.55
N LYS A 6 -13.72 -15.65 -30.13
CA LYS A 6 -13.40 -14.97 -28.87
C LYS A 6 -13.54 -16.00 -27.76
N ASN A 7 -12.45 -16.24 -27.03
CA ASN A 7 -12.39 -17.21 -25.96
C ASN A 7 -13.39 -16.78 -24.86
N ASN A 8 -14.41 -17.59 -24.61
CA ASN A 8 -15.56 -17.27 -23.77
C ASN A 8 -15.38 -17.87 -22.35
N GLU A 9 -14.13 -17.91 -21.88
CA GLU A 9 -13.77 -18.49 -20.59
C GLU A 9 -13.93 -17.47 -19.47
N ALA A 10 -14.33 -17.95 -18.29
CA ALA A 10 -14.45 -17.12 -17.09
C ALA A 10 -13.06 -16.59 -16.69
N GLU A 11 -12.90 -15.27 -16.72
CA GLU A 11 -11.68 -14.57 -16.31
C GLU A 11 -11.78 -14.17 -14.83
N HIS A 12 -10.65 -14.20 -14.12
CA HIS A 12 -10.51 -13.78 -12.74
C HIS A 12 -9.73 -12.47 -12.66
N ILE A 13 -10.27 -11.51 -11.93
CA ILE A 13 -9.79 -10.13 -11.88
C ILE A 13 -9.80 -9.69 -10.43
N VAL A 14 -8.80 -8.92 -10.02
CA VAL A 14 -8.72 -8.45 -8.63
C VAL A 14 -9.09 -6.97 -8.55
N GLY A 15 -10.01 -6.64 -7.65
CA GLY A 15 -10.26 -5.27 -7.22
C GLY A 15 -9.46 -4.98 -5.95
N ILE A 16 -8.69 -3.90 -5.93
CA ILE A 16 -7.93 -3.49 -4.74
C ILE A 16 -8.45 -2.14 -4.27
N VAL A 17 -9.04 -2.11 -3.08
CA VAL A 17 -9.42 -0.88 -2.38
C VAL A 17 -8.22 -0.38 -1.59
N LEU A 18 -7.81 0.86 -1.83
CA LEU A 18 -6.67 1.53 -1.18
C LEU A 18 -7.17 2.66 -0.27
N ARG A 19 -6.87 2.52 1.03
CA ARG A 19 -7.11 3.52 2.07
C ARG A 19 -5.78 3.99 2.67
N GLN A 20 -5.81 4.81 3.73
CA GLN A 20 -4.60 5.33 4.35
C GLN A 20 -3.74 4.25 5.00
N ASN A 21 -4.34 3.32 5.76
CA ASN A 21 -3.62 2.36 6.62
C ASN A 21 -4.00 0.89 6.41
N GLU A 22 -5.03 0.61 5.61
CA GLU A 22 -5.48 -0.74 5.29
C GLU A 22 -6.07 -0.79 3.88
N GLY A 23 -6.22 -1.99 3.34
CA GLY A 23 -6.82 -2.22 2.04
C GLY A 23 -7.74 -3.42 2.03
N VAL A 24 -8.47 -3.58 0.92
CA VAL A 24 -9.34 -4.73 0.67
C VAL A 24 -9.03 -5.29 -0.72
N GLY A 25 -8.71 -6.59 -0.77
CA GLY A 25 -8.57 -7.34 -2.02
C GLY A 25 -9.83 -8.13 -2.33
N LEU A 26 -10.37 -7.96 -3.52
CA LEU A 26 -11.61 -8.58 -3.99
C LEU A 26 -11.31 -9.45 -5.20
N LEU A 27 -11.54 -10.76 -5.10
CA LEU A 27 -11.47 -11.64 -6.26
C LEU A 27 -12.82 -11.63 -6.97
N LEU A 28 -12.83 -11.15 -8.21
CA LEU A 28 -14.03 -11.08 -9.05
C LEU A 28 -13.92 -12.10 -10.17
N LYS A 29 -14.96 -12.93 -10.31
CA LYS A 29 -15.09 -13.90 -11.39
C LYS A 29 -16.11 -13.43 -12.41
N THR A 30 -15.69 -13.34 -13.67
CA THR A 30 -16.56 -12.91 -14.76
C THR A 30 -17.37 -14.09 -15.31
N ASN A 31 -18.62 -13.80 -15.68
CA ASN A 31 -19.47 -14.69 -16.47
C ASN A 31 -19.87 -13.98 -17.77
N PRO A 32 -19.06 -14.13 -18.85
CA PRO A 32 -19.31 -13.47 -20.13
C PRO A 32 -20.66 -13.79 -20.75
N GLN A 33 -21.20 -14.98 -20.53
CA GLN A 33 -22.50 -15.40 -21.08
C GLN A 33 -23.67 -14.69 -20.40
N ALA A 34 -23.61 -14.57 -19.08
CA ALA A 34 -24.62 -13.87 -18.29
C ALA A 34 -24.40 -12.34 -18.26
N ARG A 35 -23.28 -11.84 -18.81
CA ARG A 35 -22.80 -10.46 -18.66
C ARG A 35 -22.78 -10.04 -17.19
N ASP A 36 -22.22 -10.91 -16.37
CA ASP A 36 -22.29 -10.79 -14.92
C ASP A 36 -20.91 -10.96 -14.28
N VAL A 37 -20.80 -10.49 -13.04
CA VAL A 37 -19.60 -10.54 -12.22
C VAL A 37 -20.02 -11.05 -10.84
N VAL A 38 -19.31 -12.03 -10.32
CA VAL A 38 -19.56 -12.60 -9.00
C VAL A 38 -18.31 -12.45 -8.14
N LEU A 39 -18.49 -12.00 -6.90
CA LEU A 39 -17.44 -12.01 -5.89
C LEU A 39 -17.11 -13.45 -5.50
N ALA A 40 -15.84 -13.82 -5.62
CA ALA A 40 -15.34 -15.15 -5.26
C ALA A 40 -14.55 -15.15 -3.94
N ASP A 41 -13.94 -14.03 -3.56
CA ASP A 41 -13.16 -13.86 -2.33
C ASP A 41 -13.07 -12.38 -1.94
N GLU A 42 -12.99 -12.09 -0.64
CA GLU A 42 -12.73 -10.77 -0.07
C GLU A 42 -11.72 -10.90 1.07
N ARG A 43 -10.65 -10.10 1.03
CA ARG A 43 -9.61 -10.09 2.06
C ARG A 43 -9.25 -8.68 2.48
N ARG A 44 -9.48 -8.37 3.75
CA ARG A 44 -8.98 -7.15 4.37
C ARG A 44 -7.54 -7.37 4.83
N PHE A 45 -6.68 -6.39 4.59
CA PHE A 45 -5.28 -6.46 4.98
C PHE A 45 -4.80 -5.11 5.54
N PRO A 46 -4.20 -5.08 6.74
CA PRO A 46 -3.56 -3.88 7.26
C PRO A 46 -2.22 -3.66 6.54
N TYR A 47 -1.77 -2.42 6.45
CA TYR A 47 -0.45 -2.12 5.90
C TYR A 47 0.63 -2.39 6.94
N SER A 48 1.64 -3.19 6.59
CA SER A 48 2.68 -3.62 7.54
C SER A 48 3.68 -2.52 7.88
N ASN A 49 3.79 -1.50 7.04
CA ASN A 49 4.57 -0.29 7.28
C ASN A 49 4.02 0.89 6.45
N SER A 50 2.74 1.25 6.68
CA SER A 50 2.06 2.27 5.88
C SER A 50 2.23 1.98 4.37
N TRP A 51 2.35 3.03 3.55
CA TRP A 51 2.52 2.88 2.10
C TRP A 51 3.91 2.39 1.66
N GLU A 52 4.89 2.25 2.57
CA GLU A 52 6.22 1.80 2.15
C GLU A 52 6.25 0.33 1.76
N ASN A 53 5.51 -0.50 2.50
CA ASN A 53 5.43 -1.94 2.27
C ASN A 53 4.21 -2.35 1.44
N ILE A 54 3.42 -1.41 0.92
CA ILE A 54 2.13 -1.74 0.29
C ILE A 54 2.25 -2.70 -0.91
N VAL A 55 3.37 -2.63 -1.64
CA VAL A 55 3.68 -3.54 -2.74
C VAL A 55 3.79 -4.98 -2.24
N TYR A 56 4.48 -5.16 -1.11
CA TYR A 56 4.66 -6.45 -0.46
C TYR A 56 3.36 -6.96 0.17
N ASP A 57 2.61 -6.08 0.84
CA ASP A 57 1.36 -6.45 1.50
C ASP A 57 0.31 -6.92 0.47
N ILE A 58 0.26 -6.27 -0.71
CA ILE A 58 -0.62 -6.69 -1.81
C ILE A 58 -0.11 -7.96 -2.49
N ASP A 59 1.20 -8.11 -2.74
CA ASP A 59 1.78 -9.36 -3.27
C ASP A 59 1.39 -10.57 -2.39
N GLU A 60 1.46 -10.43 -1.07
CA GLU A 60 1.04 -11.48 -0.13
C GLU A 60 -0.46 -11.80 -0.24
N VAL A 61 -1.32 -10.78 -0.34
CA VAL A 61 -2.77 -10.97 -0.53
C VAL A 61 -3.07 -11.68 -1.85
N LEU A 62 -2.43 -11.26 -2.95
CA LEU A 62 -2.61 -11.86 -4.27
C LEU A 62 -2.14 -13.31 -4.28
N PHE A 63 -0.94 -13.59 -3.75
CA PHE A 63 -0.40 -14.93 -3.64
C PHE A 63 -1.35 -15.87 -2.89
N ASN A 64 -1.88 -15.42 -1.75
CA ASN A 64 -2.78 -16.25 -0.95
C ASN A 64 -4.12 -16.51 -1.68
N ILE A 65 -4.65 -15.54 -2.43
CA ILE A 65 -5.85 -15.72 -3.26
C ILE A 65 -5.56 -16.71 -4.40
N GLU A 66 -4.45 -16.57 -5.11
CA GLU A 66 -4.05 -17.46 -6.20
C GLU A 66 -3.85 -18.90 -5.72
N GLU A 67 -3.20 -19.08 -4.57
CA GLU A 67 -2.96 -20.39 -3.99
C GLU A 67 -4.26 -21.07 -3.55
N GLU A 68 -5.18 -20.34 -2.92
CA GLU A 68 -6.44 -20.92 -2.42
C GLU A 68 -7.39 -21.29 -3.57
N HIS A 69 -7.55 -20.39 -4.55
CA HIS A 69 -8.47 -20.58 -5.66
C HIS A 69 -7.86 -21.36 -6.84
N LYS A 70 -6.56 -21.65 -6.79
CA LYS A 70 -5.80 -22.33 -7.86
C LYS A 70 -5.93 -21.63 -9.21
N ILE A 71 -5.79 -20.31 -9.18
CA ILE A 71 -5.87 -19.42 -10.35
C ILE A 71 -4.57 -18.61 -10.51
N LYS A 72 -4.41 -17.96 -11.66
CA LYS A 72 -3.43 -16.88 -11.83
C LYS A 72 -4.18 -15.59 -12.13
N ILE A 73 -3.94 -14.56 -11.34
CA ILE A 73 -4.51 -13.23 -11.49
C ILE A 73 -3.66 -12.50 -12.53
N LYS A 74 -4.33 -11.86 -13.49
CA LYS A 74 -3.65 -11.10 -14.55
C LYS A 74 -4.11 -9.66 -14.65
N LYS A 75 -5.27 -9.32 -14.11
CA LYS A 75 -5.85 -7.98 -14.23
C LYS A 75 -6.18 -7.43 -12.86
N VAL A 76 -5.97 -6.12 -12.70
CA VAL A 76 -6.26 -5.40 -11.48
C VAL A 76 -6.99 -4.10 -11.77
N ILE A 77 -7.95 -3.76 -10.91
CA ILE A 77 -8.54 -2.42 -10.84
C ILE A 77 -8.35 -1.86 -9.43
N PHE A 78 -8.03 -0.58 -9.33
CA PHE A 78 -7.83 0.09 -8.06
C PHE A 78 -9.02 0.99 -7.71
N PHE A 79 -9.51 0.89 -6.49
CA PHE A 79 -10.50 1.81 -5.92
C PHE A 79 -9.79 2.65 -4.87
N VAL A 80 -9.75 3.97 -5.06
CA VAL A 80 -8.96 4.87 -4.23
C VAL A 80 -9.86 5.80 -3.46
N TYR A 81 -9.50 6.02 -2.19
CA TYR A 81 -10.15 7.02 -1.36
C TYR A 81 -9.77 8.43 -1.79
N ALA A 82 -10.66 9.38 -1.50
CA ALA A 82 -10.57 10.75 -1.94
C ALA A 82 -9.32 11.50 -1.46
N HIS A 83 -8.90 11.25 -0.23
CA HIS A 83 -7.71 11.88 0.34
C HIS A 83 -6.40 11.41 -0.34
N LEU A 84 -6.43 10.33 -1.13
CA LEU A 84 -5.31 9.86 -1.96
C LEU A 84 -5.24 10.57 -3.32
N VAL A 85 -6.27 11.33 -3.69
CA VAL A 85 -6.39 12.02 -4.97
C VAL A 85 -6.12 13.51 -4.79
N ASP A 86 -5.40 14.09 -5.74
CA ASP A 86 -5.25 15.54 -5.86
C ASP A 86 -6.53 16.12 -6.48
N ARG A 87 -7.26 16.93 -5.72
CA ARG A 87 -8.55 17.48 -6.14
C ARG A 87 -8.48 18.48 -7.30
N LYS A 88 -7.33 19.12 -7.53
CA LYS A 88 -7.18 20.07 -8.63
C LYS A 88 -7.03 19.35 -9.96
N THR A 89 -6.27 18.25 -9.94
CA THR A 89 -5.96 17.47 -11.14
C THR A 89 -6.92 16.31 -11.36
N GLY A 90 -7.61 15.87 -10.30
CA GLY A 90 -8.41 14.64 -10.29
C GLY A 90 -7.56 13.37 -10.36
N LEU A 91 -6.24 13.44 -10.25
CA LEU A 91 -5.34 12.29 -10.34
C LEU A 91 -4.88 11.84 -8.96
N VAL A 92 -4.59 10.54 -8.80
CA VAL A 92 -3.93 10.03 -7.59
C VAL A 92 -2.62 10.79 -7.35
N LYS A 93 -2.38 11.24 -6.11
CA LYS A 93 -1.15 11.98 -5.75
C LYS A 93 0.08 11.14 -6.08
N SER A 94 1.16 11.77 -6.55
CA SER A 94 2.38 11.08 -7.02
C SER A 94 2.92 10.05 -6.02
N THR A 95 2.94 10.41 -4.72
CA THR A 95 3.38 9.54 -3.62
C THR A 95 2.67 8.19 -3.57
N TYR A 96 1.39 8.14 -3.94
CA TYR A 96 0.60 6.91 -3.97
C TYR A 96 0.62 6.27 -5.36
N LEU A 97 0.61 7.08 -6.42
CA LEU A 97 0.60 6.63 -7.81
C LEU A 97 1.85 5.80 -8.15
N ASP A 98 3.02 6.20 -7.64
CA ASP A 98 4.26 5.47 -7.90
C ASP A 98 4.24 4.09 -7.25
N LYS A 99 3.69 3.96 -6.04
CA LYS A 99 3.46 2.66 -5.38
C LYS A 99 2.43 1.80 -6.14
N ILE A 100 1.35 2.39 -6.64
CA ILE A 100 0.36 1.68 -7.50
C ILE A 100 1.02 1.13 -8.76
N LYS A 101 1.84 1.93 -9.45
CA LYS A 101 2.60 1.46 -10.62
C LYS A 101 3.58 0.34 -10.26
N GLU A 102 4.22 0.45 -9.10
CA GLU A 102 5.12 -0.58 -8.60
C GLU A 102 4.38 -1.89 -8.30
N ILE A 103 3.19 -1.84 -7.69
CA ILE A 103 2.32 -3.02 -7.49
C ILE A 103 2.04 -3.70 -8.83
N VAL A 104 1.58 -2.94 -9.83
CA VAL A 104 1.25 -3.46 -11.17
C VAL A 104 2.47 -4.12 -11.81
N LYS A 105 3.62 -3.43 -11.81
CA LYS A 105 4.86 -3.92 -12.41
C LYS A 105 5.40 -5.16 -11.69
N GLN A 106 5.43 -5.14 -10.36
CA GLN A 106 6.03 -6.22 -9.58
C GLN A 106 5.18 -7.50 -9.57
N ASN A 107 3.87 -7.38 -9.72
CA ASN A 107 2.95 -8.52 -9.75
C ASN A 107 2.56 -8.96 -11.18
N GLU A 108 3.20 -8.40 -12.22
CA GLU A 108 2.91 -8.70 -13.63
C GLU A 108 1.43 -8.52 -14.01
N LEU A 109 0.78 -7.50 -13.44
CA LEU A 109 -0.64 -7.25 -13.64
C LEU A 109 -0.88 -6.31 -14.83
N GLU A 110 -1.96 -6.55 -15.56
CA GLU A 110 -2.58 -5.61 -16.47
C GLU A 110 -3.49 -4.68 -15.66
N SER A 111 -3.12 -3.40 -15.58
CA SER A 111 -3.92 -2.40 -14.87
C SER A 111 -5.10 -1.96 -15.72
N LEU A 112 -6.29 -2.12 -15.17
CA LEU A 112 -7.53 -1.53 -15.68
C LEU A 112 -7.68 -0.07 -15.20
N GLY A 113 -6.68 0.50 -14.52
CA GLY A 113 -6.70 1.87 -14.00
C GLY A 113 -7.26 1.97 -12.58
N TYR A 114 -7.65 3.19 -12.20
CA TYR A 114 -8.23 3.47 -10.89
C TYR A 114 -9.52 4.30 -10.97
N ILE A 115 -10.34 4.20 -9.93
CA ILE A 115 -11.61 4.90 -9.75
C ILE A 115 -11.68 5.44 -8.33
N GLU A 116 -12.23 6.64 -8.16
CA GLU A 116 -12.53 7.16 -6.82
C GLU A 116 -13.72 6.43 -6.23
N TYR A 117 -13.62 6.05 -4.95
CA TYR A 117 -14.59 5.20 -4.29
C TYR A 117 -15.99 5.85 -4.25
N ASN A 118 -16.07 7.17 -4.03
CA ASN A 118 -17.33 7.91 -4.03
C ASN A 118 -18.07 7.83 -5.38
N ASP A 119 -17.34 7.79 -6.51
CA ASP A 119 -17.94 7.72 -7.84
C ASP A 119 -18.57 6.34 -8.10
N VAL A 120 -18.03 5.30 -7.47
CA VAL A 120 -18.61 3.96 -7.48
C VAL A 120 -19.92 3.96 -6.70
N LEU A 121 -19.91 4.50 -5.48
CA LEU A 121 -21.10 4.55 -4.64
C LEU A 121 -22.21 5.39 -5.27
N ALA A 122 -21.88 6.55 -5.84
CA ALA A 122 -22.87 7.41 -6.47
C ALA A 122 -23.61 6.72 -7.63
N ARG A 123 -22.87 5.94 -8.44
CA ARG A 123 -23.45 5.17 -9.54
C ARG A 123 -24.27 3.99 -9.07
N TYR A 124 -23.77 3.22 -8.11
CA TYR A 124 -24.51 2.11 -7.51
C TYR A 124 -25.83 2.59 -6.89
N LEU A 125 -25.80 3.67 -6.09
CA LEU A 125 -26.99 4.23 -5.46
C LEU A 125 -27.98 4.77 -6.50
N GLY A 126 -27.49 5.44 -7.54
CA GLY A 126 -28.36 5.94 -8.61
C GLY A 126 -29.10 4.83 -9.36
N GLU A 127 -28.43 3.71 -9.62
CA GLU A 127 -29.04 2.52 -10.24
C GLU A 127 -30.02 1.83 -9.28
N LYS A 128 -29.59 1.59 -8.04
CA LYS A 128 -30.40 0.94 -7.00
C LYS A 128 -31.71 1.69 -6.72
N GLU A 129 -31.67 3.02 -6.76
CA GLU A 129 -32.82 3.88 -6.52
C GLU A 129 -33.59 4.25 -7.79
N GLN A 130 -33.10 3.83 -8.97
CA GLN A 130 -33.64 4.20 -10.28
C GLN A 130 -33.81 5.71 -10.47
N GLY A 131 -32.83 6.50 -10.01
CA GLY A 131 -32.91 7.95 -10.04
C GLY A 131 -31.58 8.64 -9.72
N PRO A 132 -31.42 9.92 -10.09
CA PRO A 132 -30.17 10.65 -9.86
C PRO A 132 -29.95 10.94 -8.36
N LEU A 133 -28.76 10.62 -7.85
CA LEU A 133 -28.42 10.78 -6.44
C LEU A 133 -28.52 12.26 -6.00
N THR A 134 -29.27 12.51 -4.93
CA THR A 134 -29.31 13.80 -4.22
C THR A 134 -29.11 13.56 -2.73
N ALA A 135 -27.85 13.59 -2.31
CA ALA A 135 -27.42 13.27 -0.95
C ALA A 135 -26.04 13.89 -0.68
N ILE A 136 -25.65 13.91 0.59
CA ILE A 136 -24.25 14.09 1.00
C ILE A 136 -23.69 12.70 1.23
N VAL A 137 -22.64 12.33 0.51
CA VAL A 137 -21.88 11.09 0.76
C VAL A 137 -20.68 11.46 1.64
N VAL A 138 -20.46 10.72 2.72
CA VAL A 138 -19.37 10.95 3.69
C VAL A 138 -18.48 9.71 3.71
N GLU A 139 -17.27 9.86 3.17
CA GLU A 139 -16.20 8.87 3.23
C GLU A 139 -15.38 9.09 4.50
N ILE A 140 -15.21 8.03 5.29
CA ILE A 140 -14.47 8.09 6.56
C ILE A 140 -13.28 7.15 6.49
N ASP A 141 -12.10 7.70 6.73
CA ASP A 141 -10.86 6.94 6.93
C ASP A 141 -10.23 7.31 8.29
N THR A 142 -9.21 6.57 8.68
CA THR A 142 -8.45 6.73 9.90
C THR A 142 -7.85 8.14 10.09
N THR A 143 -7.50 8.83 9.01
CA THR A 143 -6.85 10.16 9.07
C THR A 143 -7.65 11.28 8.43
N ALA A 144 -8.71 10.97 7.69
CA ALA A 144 -9.41 11.93 6.86
C ALA A 144 -10.92 11.66 6.79
N ILE A 145 -11.68 12.74 6.64
CA ILE A 145 -13.09 12.71 6.29
C ILE A 145 -13.26 13.49 4.98
N SER A 146 -13.96 12.88 4.04
CA SER A 146 -14.36 13.54 2.79
C SER A 146 -15.87 13.58 2.69
N ALA A 147 -16.43 14.75 2.37
CA ALA A 147 -17.85 14.88 2.07
C ALA A 147 -18.06 15.33 0.63
N PHE A 148 -19.05 14.72 -0.02
CA PHE A 148 -19.42 14.96 -1.41
C PHE A 148 -20.90 15.31 -1.48
N ILE A 149 -21.22 16.50 -1.95
CA ILE A 149 -22.58 16.99 -2.07
C ILE A 149 -23.06 16.68 -3.48
N TYR A 150 -23.96 15.72 -3.60
CA TYR A 150 -24.62 15.37 -4.85
C TYR A 150 -25.96 16.09 -4.98
N LYS A 151 -26.21 16.69 -6.15
CA LYS A 151 -27.50 17.23 -6.54
C LYS A 151 -27.84 16.74 -7.94
N SER A 152 -28.96 16.03 -8.06
CA SER A 152 -29.41 15.49 -9.35
C SER A 152 -28.31 14.67 -10.06
N GLY A 153 -27.53 13.90 -9.31
CA GLY A 153 -26.48 13.01 -9.82
C GLY A 153 -25.11 13.67 -10.01
N GLU A 154 -25.00 15.00 -9.88
CA GLU A 154 -23.75 15.73 -10.05
C GLU A 154 -23.14 16.12 -8.70
N VAL A 155 -21.81 16.00 -8.59
CA VAL A 155 -21.06 16.52 -7.44
C VAL A 155 -20.96 18.04 -7.56
N VAL A 156 -21.73 18.78 -6.74
CA VAL A 156 -21.71 20.25 -6.73
C VAL A 156 -20.65 20.83 -5.80
N PHE A 157 -20.17 20.03 -4.86
CA PHE A 157 -19.10 20.39 -3.93
C PHE A 157 -18.51 19.14 -3.30
N SER A 158 -17.20 19.15 -3.08
CA SER A 158 -16.52 18.10 -2.32
C SER A 158 -15.32 18.68 -1.61
N GLU A 159 -15.03 18.23 -0.40
CA GLU A 159 -13.87 18.66 0.37
C GLU A 159 -13.39 17.52 1.27
N THR A 160 -12.09 17.57 1.60
CA THR A 160 -11.46 16.62 2.52
C THR A 160 -10.78 17.38 3.65
N VAL A 161 -11.04 16.99 4.89
CA VAL A 161 -10.35 17.51 6.09
C VAL A 161 -9.74 16.37 6.90
N SER A 162 -8.82 16.70 7.80
CA SER A 162 -8.26 15.73 8.75
C SER A 162 -9.34 15.25 9.72
N LYS A 163 -9.39 13.96 10.00
CA LYS A 163 -10.34 13.38 10.97
C LYS A 163 -9.94 13.74 12.40
N THR A 164 -10.90 14.24 13.18
CA THR A 164 -10.77 14.45 14.63
C THR A 164 -11.70 13.51 15.40
N GLU A 165 -11.73 13.61 16.73
CA GLU A 165 -12.69 12.88 17.57
C GLU A 165 -14.14 13.42 17.43
N ASN A 166 -14.31 14.60 16.83
CA ASN A 166 -15.59 15.26 16.65
C ASN A 166 -15.97 15.33 15.17
N LEU A 167 -16.55 14.23 14.66
CA LEU A 167 -17.01 14.12 13.28
C LEU A 167 -17.94 15.26 12.87
N THR A 168 -18.81 15.73 13.77
CA THR A 168 -19.73 16.82 13.46
C THR A 168 -19.03 18.15 13.22
N ALA A 169 -17.96 18.44 13.97
CA ALA A 169 -17.15 19.64 13.75
C ALA A 169 -16.36 19.56 12.42
N ASP A 170 -15.82 18.39 12.09
CA ASP A 170 -15.10 18.16 10.84
C ASP A 170 -16.03 18.34 9.63
N LEU A 171 -17.25 17.81 9.73
CA LEU A 171 -18.29 18.00 8.71
C LEU A 171 -18.76 19.46 8.61
N GLU A 172 -18.92 20.16 9.73
CA GLU A 172 -19.23 21.60 9.70
C GLU A 172 -18.14 22.41 9.00
N GLU A 173 -16.86 22.10 9.24
CA GLU A 173 -15.74 22.75 8.56
C GLU A 173 -15.85 22.57 7.04
N ILE A 174 -16.19 21.36 6.59
CA ILE A 174 -16.44 21.07 5.18
C ILE A 174 -17.66 21.86 4.67
N PHE A 175 -18.78 21.80 5.38
CA PHE A 175 -20.04 22.38 4.92
C PHE A 175 -20.02 23.91 4.86
N VAL A 176 -19.30 24.58 5.77
CA VAL A 176 -19.15 26.04 5.75
C VAL A 176 -18.33 26.53 4.53
N LYS A 177 -17.47 25.67 3.97
CA LYS A 177 -16.73 25.95 2.72
C LYS A 177 -17.60 25.77 1.48
N SER A 178 -18.71 25.04 1.57
CA SER A 178 -19.69 24.97 0.48
C SER A 178 -20.37 26.35 0.33
N ASN A 179 -20.41 26.90 -0.89
CA ASN A 179 -20.83 28.28 -1.18
C ASN A 179 -22.04 28.76 -0.34
N LYS A 180 -21.97 30.00 0.18
CA LYS A 180 -22.94 30.61 1.13
C LYS A 180 -24.42 30.54 0.74
N ASP A 181 -24.74 30.29 -0.53
CA ASP A 181 -26.11 30.26 -1.07
C ASP A 181 -26.62 28.84 -1.41
N THR A 182 -25.85 27.78 -1.11
CA THR A 182 -26.21 26.40 -1.48
C THR A 182 -26.78 25.64 -0.29
N GLN A 183 -28.10 25.45 -0.26
CA GLN A 183 -28.73 24.57 0.73
C GLN A 183 -28.27 23.11 0.54
N LEU A 184 -27.96 22.45 1.65
CA LEU A 184 -27.48 21.07 1.66
C LEU A 184 -28.63 20.05 1.54
N PRO A 185 -28.43 18.93 0.83
CA PRO A 185 -29.38 17.81 0.87
C PRO A 185 -29.54 17.29 2.29
N ALA A 186 -30.77 17.04 2.72
CA ALA A 186 -31.06 16.50 4.05
C ALA A 186 -30.78 15.01 4.21
N ARG A 187 -30.20 14.35 3.21
CA ARG A 187 -29.84 12.92 3.25
C ARG A 187 -28.32 12.82 3.31
N ILE A 188 -27.80 12.22 4.37
CA ILE A 188 -26.38 11.95 4.59
C ILE A 188 -26.18 10.43 4.54
N ILE A 189 -25.28 9.97 3.69
CA ILE A 189 -24.91 8.56 3.52
C ILE A 189 -23.45 8.42 3.94
N MET A 190 -23.15 7.53 4.86
CA MET A 190 -21.80 7.39 5.43
C MET A 190 -21.32 5.94 5.46
N TYR A 191 -20.00 5.75 5.32
CA TYR A 191 -19.38 4.42 5.21
C TYR A 191 -17.97 4.34 5.82
N ASP A 192 -17.51 3.09 6.04
CA ASP A 192 -16.14 2.68 6.39
C ASP A 192 -15.50 3.25 7.68
N SER A 193 -16.31 3.77 8.61
CA SER A 193 -15.84 4.05 9.98
C SER A 193 -15.92 2.85 10.92
N SER A 194 -15.02 2.81 11.90
CA SER A 194 -15.01 1.80 12.96
C SER A 194 -16.11 1.97 14.02
N ASP A 195 -16.79 3.13 14.05
CA ASP A 195 -17.83 3.47 15.03
C ASP A 195 -19.02 4.23 14.38
N LEU A 196 -19.49 3.73 13.22
CA LEU A 196 -20.57 4.36 12.43
C LEU A 196 -21.86 4.58 13.24
N GLU A 197 -22.18 3.72 14.21
CA GLU A 197 -23.39 3.87 15.04
C GLU A 197 -23.30 5.10 15.97
N LYS A 198 -22.15 5.31 16.62
CA LYS A 198 -21.94 6.49 17.46
C LYS A 198 -21.84 7.74 16.61
N GLU A 199 -21.10 7.67 15.51
CA GLU A 199 -20.87 8.79 14.60
C GLU A 199 -22.17 9.25 13.91
N SER A 200 -23.03 8.32 13.48
CA SER A 200 -24.36 8.65 12.97
C SER A 200 -25.27 9.28 14.04
N SER A 201 -25.21 8.78 15.28
CA SER A 201 -25.94 9.37 16.41
C SER A 201 -25.48 10.80 16.72
N GLN A 202 -24.18 11.08 16.59
CA GLN A 202 -23.64 12.44 16.74
C GLN A 202 -24.22 13.37 15.68
N ILE A 203 -24.23 12.97 14.41
CA ILE A 203 -24.79 13.77 13.30
C ILE A 203 -26.29 14.06 13.50
N LEU A 204 -27.07 13.07 13.93
CA LEU A 204 -28.51 13.21 14.14
C LEU A 204 -28.87 14.12 15.33
N THR A 205 -28.02 14.15 16.36
CA THR A 205 -28.26 14.94 17.57
C THR A 205 -27.59 16.31 17.55
N HIS A 206 -26.76 16.57 16.54
CA HIS A 206 -26.07 17.84 16.36
C HIS A 206 -27.02 18.95 15.92
N ASN A 207 -26.84 20.14 16.49
CA ASN A 207 -27.67 21.30 16.19
C ASN A 207 -27.10 22.06 14.99
N TRP A 208 -27.36 21.54 13.79
CA TRP A 208 -26.86 22.12 12.54
C TRP A 208 -27.36 23.55 12.32
N PRO A 209 -26.50 24.45 11.80
CA PRO A 209 -26.92 25.78 11.39
C PRO A 209 -28.07 25.77 10.36
N GLU A 210 -29.13 26.56 10.59
CA GLU A 210 -30.31 26.62 9.71
C GLU A 210 -29.99 27.09 8.28
N ASN A 211 -28.88 27.81 8.09
CA ASN A 211 -28.41 28.21 6.77
C ASN A 211 -27.80 27.04 5.97
N LEU A 212 -27.37 25.96 6.64
CA LEU A 212 -26.87 24.75 5.98
C LEU A 212 -28.02 23.80 5.62
N PHE A 213 -28.92 23.53 6.57
CA PHE A 213 -30.03 22.58 6.38
C PHE A 213 -31.39 23.22 6.68
N ILE A 214 -32.32 23.15 5.72
CA ILE A 214 -33.72 23.59 5.93
C ILE A 214 -34.44 22.66 6.90
N GLN A 215 -34.12 21.37 6.83
CA GLN A 215 -34.70 20.31 7.65
C GLN A 215 -33.56 19.46 8.22
N LEU A 216 -33.75 18.92 9.42
CA LEU A 216 -32.74 18.08 10.06
C LEU A 216 -32.32 16.93 9.14
N PRO A 217 -31.01 16.67 9.02
CA PRO A 217 -30.52 15.62 8.15
C PRO A 217 -30.94 14.24 8.68
N LYS A 218 -31.21 13.33 7.74
CA LYS A 218 -31.30 11.90 7.99
C LYS A 218 -29.96 11.27 7.66
N VAL A 219 -29.58 10.28 8.45
CA VAL A 219 -28.30 9.58 8.31
C VAL A 219 -28.56 8.13 7.94
N GLU A 220 -27.94 7.68 6.86
CA GLU A 220 -27.94 6.31 6.36
C GLU A 220 -26.51 5.78 6.42
N VAL A 221 -26.35 4.55 6.90
CA VAL A 221 -25.05 3.90 7.03
C VAL A 221 -25.01 2.75 6.03
N MET A 222 -24.04 2.79 5.11
CA MET A 222 -23.80 1.66 4.20
C MET A 222 -23.04 0.58 4.95
N ASN A 223 -23.56 -0.66 4.87
CA ASN A 223 -22.90 -1.80 5.48
C ASN A 223 -21.82 -2.38 4.54
N PRO A 224 -20.86 -3.17 5.06
CA PRO A 224 -19.78 -3.73 4.25
C PRO A 224 -20.25 -4.56 3.04
N ASP A 225 -21.33 -5.32 3.18
CA ASP A 225 -21.87 -6.14 2.07
C ASP A 225 -22.35 -5.25 0.92
N GLU A 226 -23.04 -4.15 1.23
CA GLU A 226 -23.55 -3.18 0.25
C GLU A 226 -22.40 -2.43 -0.45
N LEU A 227 -21.33 -2.12 0.29
CA LEU A 227 -20.11 -1.56 -0.27
C LEU A 227 -19.45 -2.52 -1.26
N THR A 228 -19.34 -3.80 -0.90
CA THR A 228 -18.80 -4.83 -1.79
C THR A 228 -19.69 -5.06 -3.02
N GLU A 229 -21.01 -5.02 -2.87
CA GLU A 229 -21.96 -5.03 -4.00
C GLU A 229 -21.75 -3.84 -4.95
N ALA A 230 -21.51 -2.64 -4.41
CA ALA A 230 -21.25 -1.44 -5.22
C ALA A 230 -19.98 -1.59 -6.06
N LEU A 231 -18.92 -2.16 -5.48
CA LEU A 231 -17.66 -2.42 -6.18
C LEU A 231 -17.82 -3.49 -7.28
N ALA A 232 -18.58 -4.56 -7.00
CA ALA A 232 -18.89 -5.57 -8.01
C ALA A 232 -19.78 -5.03 -9.14
N TYR A 233 -20.75 -4.16 -8.81
CA TYR A 233 -21.59 -3.45 -9.77
C TYR A 233 -20.76 -2.57 -10.70
N GLU A 234 -19.87 -1.75 -10.14
CA GLU A 234 -18.97 -0.91 -10.94
C GLU A 234 -18.16 -1.73 -11.93
N TYR A 235 -17.63 -2.86 -11.46
CA TYR A 235 -16.84 -3.73 -12.31
C TYR A 235 -17.67 -4.33 -13.46
N LYS A 236 -18.90 -4.76 -13.16
CA LYS A 236 -19.85 -5.24 -14.17
C LYS A 236 -20.14 -4.16 -15.22
N GLU A 237 -20.36 -2.92 -14.82
CA GLU A 237 -20.61 -1.81 -15.73
C GLU A 237 -19.40 -1.50 -16.62
N GLN A 238 -18.18 -1.59 -16.09
CA GLN A 238 -16.99 -1.39 -16.92
C GLN A 238 -16.82 -2.46 -18.01
N LEU A 239 -17.14 -3.72 -17.69
CA LEU A 239 -17.04 -4.82 -18.64
C LEU A 239 -18.19 -4.88 -19.64
N TYR A 240 -19.41 -4.59 -19.17
CA TYR A 240 -20.63 -4.90 -19.91
C TYR A 240 -21.59 -3.72 -20.08
N GLY A 241 -21.33 -2.55 -19.50
CA GLY A 241 -22.19 -1.38 -19.56
C GLY A 241 -22.31 -0.78 -20.96
N ALA A 242 -23.45 -0.12 -21.22
CA ALA A 242 -23.78 0.47 -22.53
C ALA A 242 -23.12 1.85 -22.77
N ASN A 243 -22.68 2.52 -21.70
CA ASN A 243 -22.09 3.87 -21.72
C ASN A 243 -20.66 3.83 -21.14
N GLN A 244 -19.65 3.66 -22.00
CA GLN A 244 -18.23 3.72 -21.61
C GLN A 244 -17.73 5.16 -21.38
N THR A 245 -18.51 6.01 -20.70
CA THR A 245 -18.28 7.47 -20.70
C THR A 245 -17.30 7.95 -19.61
N THR A 246 -16.99 7.12 -18.62
CA THR A 246 -15.93 7.36 -17.63
C THR A 246 -14.97 6.20 -17.64
N GLN A 247 -13.96 6.28 -18.50
CA GLN A 247 -12.84 5.35 -18.46
C GLN A 247 -12.07 5.56 -17.13
N PRO A 248 -11.54 4.48 -16.53
CA PRO A 248 -10.55 4.55 -15.48
C PRO A 248 -9.47 5.60 -15.82
N LYS A 249 -9.07 6.41 -14.84
CA LYS A 249 -8.08 7.47 -15.07
C LYS A 249 -6.71 6.80 -15.33
N LEU A 250 -6.39 6.55 -16.60
CA LEU A 250 -5.14 5.89 -17.01
C LEU A 250 -3.94 6.85 -16.86
N PRO A 251 -2.86 6.48 -16.15
CA PRO A 251 -1.53 6.91 -16.56
C PRO A 251 -1.15 6.11 -17.83
N PRO A 252 -0.47 6.71 -18.82
CA PRO A 252 0.07 5.95 -19.94
C PRO A 252 1.18 5.03 -19.41
N VAL A 253 0.91 3.74 -19.32
CA VAL A 253 1.95 2.71 -19.32
C VAL A 253 1.79 1.95 -20.63
N VAL A 254 2.30 2.57 -21.69
CA VAL A 254 2.58 1.87 -22.93
C VAL A 254 3.76 0.96 -22.60
N VAL A 255 3.50 -0.36 -22.50
CA VAL A 255 4.54 -1.34 -22.79
C VAL A 255 4.95 -1.02 -24.23
N SER A 256 6.13 -0.45 -24.41
CA SER A 256 6.63 -0.13 -25.75
C SER A 256 6.78 -1.45 -26.51
N GLU A 257 5.83 -1.73 -27.40
CA GLU A 257 6.12 -2.54 -28.57
C GLU A 257 7.21 -1.80 -29.33
N ALA A 258 8.39 -2.43 -29.41
CA ALA A 258 9.48 -1.95 -30.24
C ALA A 258 8.98 -1.78 -31.68
N PRO A 259 9.26 -0.66 -32.36
CA PRO A 259 8.97 -0.58 -33.78
C PRO A 259 9.95 -1.50 -34.51
N GLU A 260 9.41 -2.39 -35.34
CA GLU A 260 10.16 -3.04 -36.40
C GLU A 260 10.80 -1.96 -37.28
N THR A 261 12.11 -1.80 -37.19
CA THR A 261 12.90 -1.06 -38.18
C THR A 261 13.51 -2.05 -39.18
N GLU A 262 13.04 -1.90 -40.41
CA GLU A 262 13.58 -2.52 -41.62
C GLU A 262 15.11 -2.40 -41.68
N ILE A 263 15.74 -3.54 -41.98
CA ILE A 263 17.15 -3.65 -42.32
C ILE A 263 17.36 -2.94 -43.67
N LYS A 264 18.17 -1.88 -43.67
CA LYS A 264 18.89 -1.42 -44.86
C LYS A 264 20.39 -1.66 -44.67
N VAL A 265 20.92 -2.44 -45.60
CA VAL A 265 22.33 -2.79 -45.77
C VAL A 265 23.01 -1.66 -46.55
N ASP A 266 24.16 -1.18 -46.05
CA ASP A 266 25.23 -0.51 -46.80
C ASP A 266 26.48 -0.59 -45.91
N ASP A 267 27.36 -1.58 -46.09
CA ASP A 267 28.59 -1.55 -46.92
C ASP A 267 29.44 -0.27 -46.79
N SER A 268 30.45 -0.31 -45.93
CA SER A 268 31.82 0.12 -46.28
C SER A 268 32.79 -0.25 -45.15
N GLY A 269 33.77 -1.09 -45.47
CA GLY A 269 34.91 -1.36 -44.60
C GLY A 269 35.94 -0.23 -44.61
N ALA A 270 36.74 -0.15 -43.55
CA ALA A 270 38.16 0.20 -43.58
C ALA A 270 38.80 -0.09 -42.22
N GLU A 271 39.93 -0.78 -42.30
CA GLU A 271 40.88 -1.12 -41.24
C GLU A 271 41.61 0.12 -40.70
N ALA A 272 42.02 0.10 -39.43
CA ALA A 272 43.41 0.33 -39.01
C ALA A 272 43.57 0.25 -37.47
N GLU A 273 44.67 -0.40 -37.10
CA GLU A 273 45.27 -0.66 -35.80
C GLU A 273 45.62 0.63 -35.02
N ASP A 274 45.59 0.63 -33.68
CA ASP A 274 46.77 0.34 -32.83
C ASP A 274 46.55 0.70 -31.35
N ALA A 275 47.43 0.13 -30.51
CA ALA A 275 47.75 0.44 -29.12
C ALA A 275 46.93 -0.23 -28.00
N ILE A 276 47.49 -1.37 -27.58
CA ILE A 276 47.35 -2.01 -26.27
C ILE A 276 48.18 -1.20 -25.26
N ASP A 277 47.55 -0.78 -24.16
CA ASP A 277 48.20 -0.55 -22.88
C ASP A 277 47.41 -1.33 -21.82
N GLU A 278 48.06 -2.34 -21.24
CA GLU A 278 47.62 -3.05 -20.04
C GLU A 278 48.16 -2.33 -18.80
N GLU A 279 47.27 -1.82 -17.95
CA GLU A 279 47.52 -1.73 -16.51
C GLU A 279 46.28 -2.20 -15.75
N ALA A 280 46.55 -2.98 -14.71
CA ALA A 280 45.64 -3.85 -13.99
C ALA A 280 44.87 -3.16 -12.84
N ASP A 281 43.88 -3.90 -12.36
CA ASP A 281 43.15 -3.79 -11.10
C ASP A 281 42.07 -2.69 -10.99
N GLU A 282 40.84 -3.04 -11.39
CA GLU A 282 39.65 -2.68 -10.60
C GLU A 282 38.77 -3.92 -10.41
N ALA A 283 38.63 -4.30 -9.14
CA ALA A 283 37.70 -5.31 -8.67
C ALA A 283 36.28 -4.97 -9.12
N GLU A 284 35.54 -6.01 -9.51
CA GLU A 284 34.12 -5.95 -9.84
C GLU A 284 33.37 -5.07 -8.83
N ALA A 285 32.82 -3.97 -9.34
CA ALA A 285 31.93 -3.12 -8.57
C ALA A 285 30.67 -3.94 -8.23
N ILE A 286 30.67 -4.50 -7.03
CA ILE A 286 29.53 -5.17 -6.44
C ILE A 286 28.42 -4.12 -6.30
N GLU A 287 27.41 -4.20 -7.14
CA GLU A 287 26.22 -3.35 -7.10
C GLU A 287 25.55 -3.45 -5.72
N GLY A 288 25.75 -2.41 -4.90
CA GLY A 288 25.01 -2.18 -3.66
C GLY A 288 23.85 -1.22 -3.93
N PHE A 289 22.66 -1.57 -3.46
CA PHE A 289 21.49 -0.69 -3.52
C PHE A 289 21.25 -0.08 -2.14
N VAL A 290 21.18 1.26 -2.07
CA VAL A 290 20.79 2.01 -0.87
C VAL A 290 19.27 2.02 -0.78
N ILE A 291 18.73 1.70 0.40
CA ILE A 291 17.30 1.80 0.65
C ILE A 291 16.99 3.27 0.97
N GLY A 292 16.46 4.03 0.00
CA GLY A 292 15.67 5.23 0.30
C GLY A 292 16.29 6.62 0.03
N LYS A 293 16.80 6.93 -1.18
CA LYS A 293 17.01 8.35 -1.56
C LYS A 293 16.73 8.62 -3.03
N ASP A 294 15.73 9.45 -3.28
CA ASP A 294 15.67 10.36 -4.44
C ASP A 294 15.24 11.74 -3.93
N ILE A 295 16.06 12.75 -4.20
CA ILE A 295 15.92 14.14 -3.72
C ILE A 295 15.53 15.02 -4.91
N ALA A 296 14.47 15.81 -4.77
CA ALA A 296 14.25 17.00 -5.59
C ALA A 296 13.99 18.22 -4.70
N LYS A 297 14.60 19.33 -5.11
CA LYS A 297 14.95 20.54 -4.35
C LYS A 297 13.78 21.45 -3.96
N GLU A 298 14.02 22.08 -2.82
CA GLU A 298 13.42 23.26 -2.20
C GLU A 298 13.58 24.52 -3.08
N VAL A 299 12.54 25.35 -3.16
CA VAL A 299 12.64 26.79 -3.45
C VAL A 299 11.77 27.54 -2.44
N GLU A 300 12.48 28.32 -1.63
CA GLU A 300 12.07 29.27 -0.61
C GLU A 300 11.37 30.50 -1.21
N ASN A 301 10.41 31.09 -0.48
CA ASN A 301 10.09 32.52 -0.50
C ASN A 301 9.28 32.89 0.78
N GLU A 302 9.92 33.58 1.71
CA GLU A 302 9.30 34.42 2.75
C GLU A 302 9.18 35.90 2.26
N PRO A 303 8.73 36.89 3.07
CA PRO A 303 7.45 37.05 3.78
C PRO A 303 6.81 38.44 3.50
N VAL A 304 5.54 38.68 3.89
CA VAL A 304 5.01 40.04 4.08
C VAL A 304 4.14 40.16 5.34
N LYS A 305 4.59 41.02 6.27
CA LYS A 305 3.95 41.64 7.45
C LYS A 305 2.92 42.71 7.03
N GLU A 306 1.94 43.26 7.77
CA GLU A 306 1.44 43.23 9.17
C GLU A 306 0.04 43.93 9.14
N VAL A 307 -0.99 43.41 9.86
CA VAL A 307 -1.84 44.01 10.95
C VAL A 307 -2.42 45.45 10.79
N PRO A 308 -3.50 45.93 11.50
CA PRO A 308 -4.67 45.34 12.21
C PRO A 308 -6.05 45.91 11.77
N ALA A 309 -7.16 45.32 12.24
CA ALA A 309 -8.31 46.12 12.71
C ALA A 309 -9.16 45.36 13.74
N SER A 310 -9.26 45.97 14.92
CA SER A 310 -10.17 45.68 16.03
C SER A 310 -11.63 45.66 15.58
N PHE A 311 -12.43 44.70 16.06
CA PHE A 311 -13.84 44.94 16.40
C PHE A 311 -14.28 44.12 17.61
N GLU A 312 -14.39 44.84 18.72
CA GLU A 312 -15.48 44.84 19.70
C GLU A 312 -16.33 43.59 19.93
N SER A 313 -16.29 43.20 21.20
CA SER A 313 -17.25 42.42 21.96
C SER A 313 -18.72 42.72 21.66
N LYS A 314 -19.51 41.66 21.51
CA LYS A 314 -20.91 41.68 21.93
C LYS A 314 -21.27 40.35 22.59
N GLU A 315 -21.51 40.44 23.90
CA GLU A 315 -22.18 39.41 24.67
C GLU A 315 -23.57 39.17 24.08
N GLU A 316 -23.93 37.91 23.85
CA GLU A 316 -25.33 37.53 23.78
C GLU A 316 -25.55 36.17 24.45
N SER A 317 -26.66 36.15 25.16
CA SER A 317 -27.03 35.26 26.26
C SER A 317 -27.24 33.81 25.85
N VAL A 318 -26.61 32.89 26.59
CA VAL A 318 -26.92 31.46 26.53
C VAL A 318 -28.29 31.22 27.18
N ARG A 319 -29.24 30.72 26.38
CA ARG A 319 -30.53 30.20 26.83
C ARG A 319 -30.31 29.02 27.77
N GLU A 320 -30.98 29.05 28.94
CA GLU A 320 -31.15 27.88 29.81
C GLU A 320 -31.91 26.78 29.05
N VAL A 321 -31.25 25.65 28.82
CA VAL A 321 -31.93 24.39 28.49
C VAL A 321 -32.16 23.65 29.79
N THR A 322 -33.42 23.58 30.19
CA THR A 322 -33.91 22.78 31.29
C THR A 322 -33.77 21.30 30.94
N ALA A 323 -33.07 20.55 31.79
CA ALA A 323 -32.92 19.11 31.64
C ALA A 323 -34.27 18.41 31.84
N VAL A 324 -34.71 17.66 30.83
CA VAL A 324 -35.79 16.67 30.92
C VAL A 324 -35.18 15.28 30.74
N ALA A 325 -35.23 14.48 31.81
CA ALA A 325 -35.37 13.01 31.86
C ALA A 325 -35.06 12.62 33.33
N GLY A 326 -35.93 11.94 34.06
CA GLY A 326 -36.55 10.69 33.67
C GLY A 326 -35.80 9.56 34.39
N VAL A 327 -36.15 9.29 35.65
CA VAL A 327 -35.69 8.09 36.35
C VAL A 327 -36.92 7.37 36.89
N SER A 328 -37.36 6.38 36.12
CA SER A 328 -38.27 5.35 36.61
C SER A 328 -37.49 4.39 37.51
N GLY A 329 -38.13 4.01 38.63
CA GLY A 329 -37.96 2.69 39.24
C GLY A 329 -36.67 2.43 40.02
N LEU A 330 -36.64 2.86 41.29
CA LEU A 330 -35.87 2.18 42.34
C LEU A 330 -36.60 2.33 43.68
N THR A 331 -37.58 1.46 43.91
CA THR A 331 -38.16 1.24 45.24
C THR A 331 -37.22 0.36 46.05
N SER A 332 -36.22 0.96 46.70
CA SER A 332 -35.45 0.27 47.75
C SER A 332 -36.14 0.46 49.09
N LYS A 333 -36.57 -0.66 49.68
CA LYS A 333 -37.11 -0.72 51.04
C LYS A 333 -36.01 -0.32 52.02
N PHE A 334 -36.10 0.87 52.59
CA PHE A 334 -35.29 1.22 53.74
C PHE A 334 -35.70 0.35 54.94
N PRO A 335 -34.76 -0.31 55.65
CA PRO A 335 -35.08 -0.90 56.94
C PRO A 335 -35.52 0.21 57.88
N ARG A 336 -36.69 0.07 58.49
CA ARG A 336 -37.16 0.97 59.54
C ARG A 336 -36.21 0.83 60.73
N PHE A 337 -35.27 1.76 60.86
CA PHE A 337 -34.46 1.91 62.07
C PHE A 337 -35.38 2.44 63.18
N SER A 338 -35.94 1.54 63.98
CA SER A 338 -36.54 1.89 65.25
C SER A 338 -35.40 2.09 66.26
N LEU A 339 -35.06 3.34 66.54
CA LEU A 339 -34.25 3.67 67.71
C LEU A 339 -35.08 3.30 68.96
N PRO A 340 -34.58 2.43 69.88
CA PRO A 340 -35.25 2.17 71.14
C PRO A 340 -35.11 3.42 72.00
N LEU A 341 -36.13 4.28 71.96
CA LEU A 341 -36.20 5.52 72.73
C LEU A 341 -36.71 5.25 74.16
N GLU A 342 -36.25 4.17 74.81
CA GLU A 342 -36.67 3.81 76.17
C GLU A 342 -36.00 4.67 77.25
N PHE A 343 -35.06 5.55 76.89
CA PHE A 343 -34.38 6.44 77.84
C PHE A 343 -35.14 7.75 78.14
N LEU A 344 -36.32 7.99 77.55
CA LEU A 344 -37.07 9.25 77.73
C LEU A 344 -38.19 9.20 78.79
N GLN A 345 -38.36 8.07 79.47
CA GLN A 345 -39.42 7.89 80.49
C GLN A 345 -38.91 7.85 81.93
N SER A 346 -38.02 8.75 82.34
CA SER A 346 -37.96 9.13 83.77
C SER A 346 -37.10 10.37 84.02
N SER A 347 -37.50 11.16 85.02
CA SER A 347 -36.78 12.28 85.66
C SER A 347 -36.98 13.70 85.08
N SER A 348 -37.06 14.63 86.03
CA SER A 348 -37.27 16.09 85.99
C SER A 348 -36.73 16.86 84.77
N GLY A 349 -37.41 17.96 84.42
CA GLY A 349 -37.28 18.75 83.18
C GLY A 349 -35.89 19.26 82.78
N LYS A 350 -34.87 19.19 83.65
CA LYS A 350 -33.47 19.48 83.29
C LYS A 350 -32.77 18.32 82.57
N LYS A 351 -33.17 17.05 82.80
CA LYS A 351 -32.54 15.87 82.19
C LYS A 351 -33.06 15.56 80.76
N LYS A 352 -34.28 15.99 80.41
CA LYS A 352 -34.82 15.89 79.04
C LYS A 352 -34.09 16.79 78.04
N LEU A 353 -33.65 17.97 78.49
CA LEU A 353 -32.83 18.90 77.71
C LEU A 353 -31.46 18.29 77.39
N ILE A 354 -30.83 17.64 78.37
CA ILE A 354 -29.53 16.97 78.22
C ILE A 354 -29.65 15.75 77.29
N GLY A 355 -30.70 14.94 77.43
CA GLY A 355 -30.95 13.80 76.54
C GLY A 355 -31.23 14.23 75.09
N GLY A 356 -31.97 15.31 74.88
CA GLY A 356 -32.21 15.88 73.55
C GLY A 356 -30.91 16.39 72.89
N VAL A 357 -30.06 17.10 73.64
CA VAL A 357 -28.75 17.55 73.15
C VAL A 357 -27.86 16.37 72.79
N LEU A 358 -27.85 15.30 73.60
CA LEU A 358 -27.06 14.09 73.32
C LEU A 358 -27.47 13.41 72.01
N VAL A 359 -28.79 13.31 71.74
CA VAL A 359 -29.30 12.75 70.48
C VAL A 359 -28.90 13.61 69.28
N VAL A 360 -28.95 14.94 69.41
CA VAL A 360 -28.50 15.86 68.35
C VAL A 360 -27.00 15.72 68.09
N VAL A 361 -26.17 15.60 69.13
CA VAL A 361 -24.72 15.39 68.99
C VAL A 361 -24.42 14.05 68.31
N ILE A 362 -25.13 12.98 68.67
CA ILE A 362 -24.99 11.67 68.02
C ILE A 362 -25.42 11.78 66.54
N LEU A 363 -26.53 12.45 66.25
CA LEU A 363 -27.01 12.65 64.88
C LEU A 363 -26.00 13.44 64.03
N ILE A 364 -25.41 14.52 64.58
CA ILE A 364 -24.34 15.29 63.94
C ILE A 364 -23.10 14.41 63.73
N GLY A 365 -22.73 13.58 64.70
CA GLY A 365 -21.61 12.64 64.57
C GLY A 365 -21.83 11.58 63.49
N VAL A 366 -23.06 11.06 63.36
CA VAL A 366 -23.44 10.14 62.29
C VAL A 366 -23.42 10.84 60.94
N ILE A 367 -23.97 12.04 60.82
CA ILE A 367 -23.94 12.84 59.58
C ILE A 367 -22.48 13.14 59.19
N PHE A 368 -21.64 13.57 60.14
CA PHE A 368 -20.22 13.81 59.92
C PHE A 368 -19.48 12.55 59.46
N SER A 369 -19.75 11.40 60.08
CA SER A 369 -19.19 10.10 59.70
C SER A 369 -19.61 9.70 58.27
N LEU A 370 -20.89 9.88 57.92
CA LEU A 370 -21.38 9.64 56.56
C LEU A 370 -20.66 10.52 55.54
N PHE A 371 -20.48 11.81 55.82
CA PHE A 371 -19.70 12.71 54.96
C PHE A 371 -18.22 12.34 54.88
N PHE A 372 -17.63 11.89 55.97
CA PHE A 372 -16.21 11.52 56.03
C PHE A 372 -15.91 10.23 55.27
N PHE A 373 -16.76 9.20 55.38
CA PHE A 373 -16.47 7.89 54.77
C PHE A 373 -17.10 7.67 53.40
N LEU A 374 -18.29 8.24 53.15
CA LEU A 374 -19.11 7.88 51.98
C LEU A 374 -19.17 8.96 50.90
N HIS A 375 -18.87 10.22 51.20
CA HIS A 375 -18.88 11.28 50.19
C HIS A 375 -17.51 11.35 49.50
N LYS A 376 -17.34 10.63 48.38
CA LYS A 376 -16.13 10.63 47.55
C LYS A 376 -16.42 11.10 46.13
N ALA A 377 -15.48 11.82 45.54
CA ALA A 377 -15.60 12.35 44.18
C ALA A 377 -14.26 12.31 43.44
N GLU A 378 -14.31 12.03 42.15
CA GLU A 378 -13.22 12.24 41.21
C GLU A 378 -13.49 13.53 40.43
N LEU A 379 -12.61 14.51 40.57
CA LEU A 379 -12.62 15.76 39.83
C LEU A 379 -11.61 15.65 38.68
N THR A 380 -12.11 15.70 37.45
CA THR A 380 -11.27 15.78 36.24
C THR A 380 -11.25 17.21 35.74
N VAL A 381 -10.08 17.83 35.70
CA VAL A 381 -9.88 19.17 35.13
C VAL A 381 -9.60 19.01 33.64
N LEU A 382 -10.33 19.75 32.82
CA LEU A 382 -10.25 19.71 31.36
C LEU A 382 -9.48 20.92 30.84
N TYR A 383 -8.52 20.71 29.94
CA TYR A 383 -7.72 21.76 29.31
C TYR A 383 -7.79 21.67 27.78
N GLN A 384 -7.49 22.76 27.07
CA GLN A 384 -7.46 22.76 25.61
C GLN A 384 -6.23 22.00 25.12
N ASN A 385 -6.40 21.02 24.23
CA ASN A 385 -5.26 20.31 23.64
C ASN A 385 -4.46 21.26 22.76
N GLN A 386 -3.15 21.36 22.97
CA GLN A 386 -2.24 22.23 22.22
C GLN A 386 -1.19 21.38 21.54
N GLU A 387 -1.56 20.78 20.41
CA GLU A 387 -0.65 19.93 19.65
C GLU A 387 0.43 20.77 18.96
N ILE A 388 1.70 20.36 19.12
CA ILE A 388 2.86 21.00 18.51
C ILE A 388 3.50 20.00 17.56
N THR A 389 3.37 20.23 16.26
CA THR A 389 4.03 19.42 15.22
C THR A 389 5.17 20.22 14.60
N LYS A 390 6.41 19.73 14.70
CA LYS A 390 7.57 20.33 14.04
C LYS A 390 8.53 19.28 13.49
N THR A 391 9.18 19.66 12.39
CA THR A 391 10.35 18.96 11.87
C THR A 391 11.61 19.56 12.50
N ILE A 392 12.38 18.75 13.21
CA ILE A 392 13.56 19.15 13.96
C ILE A 392 14.74 18.25 13.63
N ARG A 393 15.95 18.84 13.64
CA ARG A 393 17.20 18.09 13.48
C ARG A 393 17.80 17.78 14.85
N ILE A 394 18.07 16.51 15.10
CA ILE A 394 18.67 16.01 16.34
C ILE A 394 20.06 15.47 16.01
N ASN A 395 21.08 16.06 16.64
CA ASN A 395 22.48 15.78 16.33
C ASN A 395 23.08 14.88 17.41
N GLY A 396 24.01 14.02 17.02
CA GLY A 396 24.75 13.18 17.98
C GLY A 396 23.98 11.97 18.47
N VAL A 397 22.96 11.51 17.74
CA VAL A 397 22.22 10.29 18.09
C VAL A 397 23.16 9.10 17.94
N LYS A 398 23.47 8.43 19.05
CA LYS A 398 24.40 7.30 19.05
C LYS A 398 23.79 6.11 18.31
N LEU A 399 24.53 5.59 17.34
CA LEU A 399 24.12 4.43 16.56
C LEU A 399 24.81 3.16 17.07
N GLU A 400 24.13 2.04 16.91
CA GLU A 400 24.70 0.70 17.01
C GLU A 400 24.66 0.05 15.64
N LYS A 401 25.85 -0.23 15.09
CA LYS A 401 26.01 -0.93 13.81
C LYS A 401 25.86 -2.43 14.05
N SER A 402 25.00 -3.07 13.26
CA SER A 402 24.84 -4.52 13.23
C SER A 402 24.91 -5.04 11.80
N SER A 403 25.26 -6.31 11.63
CA SER A 403 25.34 -6.96 10.32
C SER A 403 24.85 -8.40 10.38
N ASN A 404 24.04 -8.81 9.41
CA ASN A 404 23.55 -10.18 9.27
C ASN A 404 23.77 -10.70 7.85
N LYS A 405 24.07 -11.99 7.73
CA LYS A 405 24.07 -12.68 6.43
C LYS A 405 22.68 -13.21 6.14
N VAL A 406 22.23 -13.04 4.90
CA VAL A 406 21.00 -13.60 4.36
C VAL A 406 21.35 -14.36 3.09
N THR A 407 20.78 -15.55 2.92
CA THR A 407 20.99 -16.38 1.73
C THR A 407 19.63 -16.79 1.20
N GLU A 408 19.39 -16.49 -0.07
CA GLU A 408 18.13 -16.77 -0.77
C GLU A 408 18.37 -17.57 -2.03
N LYS A 409 17.38 -18.37 -2.41
CA LYS A 409 17.41 -19.19 -3.62
C LYS A 409 16.09 -19.12 -4.38
N THR A 410 16.18 -19.05 -5.70
CA THR A 410 15.05 -19.09 -6.63
C THR A 410 15.37 -20.01 -7.79
N SER A 411 14.34 -20.59 -8.40
CA SER A 411 14.42 -21.39 -9.61
C SER A 411 13.26 -21.06 -10.54
N ILE A 412 13.52 -20.98 -11.84
CA ILE A 412 12.53 -20.79 -12.90
C ILE A 412 12.75 -21.82 -14.02
N ALA A 413 11.71 -22.13 -14.79
CA ALA A 413 11.87 -22.94 -16.00
C ALA A 413 12.58 -22.12 -17.09
N THR A 414 13.46 -22.75 -17.86
CA THR A 414 14.15 -22.08 -18.98
C THR A 414 13.21 -21.87 -20.16
N THR A 415 13.30 -20.71 -20.80
CA THR A 415 12.44 -20.35 -21.94
C THR A 415 13.17 -20.45 -23.28
N GLY A 416 14.51 -20.38 -23.25
CA GLY A 416 15.33 -20.52 -24.44
C GLY A 416 15.19 -21.89 -25.10
N LYS A 417 15.21 -21.91 -26.43
CA LYS A 417 15.13 -23.12 -27.24
C LYS A 417 16.30 -23.19 -28.19
N LYS A 418 16.82 -24.40 -28.39
CA LYS A 418 17.89 -24.67 -29.35
C LYS A 418 17.67 -26.03 -30.01
N ASP A 419 17.74 -26.04 -31.33
CA ASP A 419 17.75 -27.28 -32.09
C ASP A 419 19.15 -27.89 -32.08
N ILE A 420 19.24 -29.14 -31.62
CA ILE A 420 20.46 -29.95 -31.64
C ILE A 420 20.23 -31.21 -32.46
N GLY A 421 21.28 -31.72 -33.10
CA GLY A 421 21.17 -32.93 -33.91
C GLY A 421 22.37 -33.11 -34.82
N GLU A 422 22.28 -34.14 -35.66
CA GLU A 422 23.33 -34.54 -36.58
C GLU A 422 22.89 -34.28 -38.03
N LYS A 423 23.88 -34.01 -38.89
CA LYS A 423 23.70 -33.84 -40.33
C LYS A 423 23.71 -35.21 -41.01
N ALA A 424 22.84 -35.40 -41.99
CA ALA A 424 22.81 -36.63 -42.76
C ALA A 424 24.00 -36.70 -43.71
N LYS A 425 24.59 -37.88 -43.86
CA LYS A 425 25.70 -38.15 -44.78
C LYS A 425 25.35 -39.29 -45.71
N GLY A 426 25.90 -39.24 -46.92
CA GLY A 426 25.80 -40.33 -47.87
C GLY A 426 26.57 -40.08 -49.15
N ASP A 427 26.64 -41.13 -49.96
CA ASP A 427 27.40 -41.11 -51.21
C ASP A 427 26.46 -40.95 -52.42
N VAL A 428 26.99 -40.27 -53.43
CA VAL A 428 26.34 -40.04 -54.71
C VAL A 428 27.26 -40.41 -55.86
N THR A 429 26.66 -40.71 -57.00
CA THR A 429 27.36 -40.80 -58.29
C THR A 429 26.94 -39.61 -59.13
N ILE A 430 27.90 -38.78 -59.50
CA ILE A 430 27.75 -37.66 -60.42
C ILE A 430 27.81 -38.20 -61.85
N TYR A 431 26.82 -37.84 -62.65
CA TYR A 431 26.72 -38.19 -64.06
C TYR A 431 26.96 -36.95 -64.92
N ASN A 432 28.04 -36.98 -65.69
CA ASN A 432 28.40 -35.90 -66.61
C ASN A 432 28.30 -36.39 -68.07
N ALA A 433 27.72 -35.56 -68.93
CA ALA A 433 27.50 -35.84 -70.36
C ALA A 433 28.32 -34.89 -71.27
N SER A 434 29.25 -34.13 -70.69
CA SER A 434 29.99 -33.02 -71.31
C SER A 434 31.51 -33.21 -71.14
N ASN A 435 32.28 -32.14 -71.31
CA ASN A 435 33.70 -32.04 -70.95
C ASN A 435 33.90 -32.23 -69.44
N GLU A 436 35.16 -32.40 -69.02
CA GLU A 436 35.55 -32.48 -67.60
C GLU A 436 35.04 -31.27 -66.80
N ILE A 437 34.45 -31.53 -65.63
CA ILE A 437 33.95 -30.49 -64.70
C ILE A 437 34.58 -30.72 -63.33
N LYS A 438 35.09 -29.65 -62.70
CA LYS A 438 35.66 -29.70 -61.35
C LYS A 438 34.70 -29.05 -60.37
N PHE A 439 34.27 -29.81 -59.38
CA PHE A 439 33.44 -29.34 -58.28
C PHE A 439 34.31 -29.10 -57.05
N GLN A 440 34.13 -27.96 -56.40
CA GLN A 440 34.84 -27.63 -55.17
C GLN A 440 34.05 -28.12 -53.95
N LYS A 441 34.77 -28.43 -52.88
CA LYS A 441 34.17 -28.68 -51.57
C LYS A 441 33.17 -27.56 -51.23
N GLY A 442 31.98 -27.95 -50.82
CA GLY A 442 30.89 -27.02 -50.53
C GLY A 442 29.95 -26.74 -51.71
N THR A 443 30.21 -27.26 -52.91
CA THR A 443 29.22 -27.21 -54.01
C THR A 443 27.88 -27.78 -53.54
N LYS A 444 26.78 -27.09 -53.87
CA LYS A 444 25.43 -27.41 -53.42
C LYS A 444 24.75 -28.40 -54.35
N PHE A 445 24.20 -29.45 -53.76
CA PHE A 445 23.40 -30.49 -54.42
C PHE A 445 21.99 -30.46 -53.84
N LYS A 446 20.98 -30.36 -54.70
CA LYS A 446 19.60 -30.13 -54.30
C LYS A 446 18.65 -31.22 -54.79
N THR A 447 17.84 -31.73 -53.89
CA THR A 447 16.74 -32.65 -54.24
C THR A 447 15.59 -31.90 -54.93
N ALA A 448 14.68 -32.64 -55.58
CA ALA A 448 13.45 -32.06 -56.12
C ALA A 448 12.61 -31.34 -55.05
N ASP A 449 12.65 -31.86 -53.81
CA ASP A 449 11.94 -31.29 -52.64
C ASP A 449 12.69 -30.10 -51.99
N GLY A 450 13.81 -29.66 -52.59
CA GLY A 450 14.54 -28.48 -52.17
C GLY A 450 15.57 -28.69 -51.05
N LEU A 451 15.77 -29.92 -50.57
CA LEU A 451 16.80 -30.23 -49.56
C LEU A 451 18.20 -30.08 -50.16
N VAL A 452 19.07 -29.35 -49.45
CA VAL A 452 20.44 -29.02 -49.87
C VAL A 452 21.47 -29.87 -49.14
N PHE A 453 22.42 -30.39 -49.91
CA PHE A 453 23.60 -31.12 -49.46
C PHE A 453 24.85 -30.45 -50.01
N LEU A 454 25.95 -30.51 -49.26
CA LEU A 454 27.22 -29.89 -49.57
C LEU A 454 28.25 -30.97 -49.88
N LEU A 455 29.04 -30.75 -50.91
CA LEU A 455 30.14 -31.63 -51.28
C LEU A 455 31.23 -31.63 -50.20
N ASP A 456 31.65 -32.82 -49.75
CA ASP A 456 32.60 -32.94 -48.63
C ASP A 456 34.06 -32.63 -49.03
N GLN A 457 34.41 -32.85 -50.30
CA GLN A 457 35.77 -32.70 -50.85
C GLN A 457 35.72 -32.31 -52.33
N ASP A 458 36.78 -31.72 -52.87
CA ASP A 458 36.87 -31.42 -54.29
C ASP A 458 36.75 -32.72 -55.12
N VAL A 459 35.93 -32.69 -56.17
CA VAL A 459 35.69 -33.84 -57.05
C VAL A 459 35.74 -33.42 -58.51
N THR A 460 36.53 -34.12 -59.31
CA THR A 460 36.57 -33.96 -60.76
C THR A 460 35.66 -35.00 -61.41
N ALA A 461 34.60 -34.54 -62.09
CA ALA A 461 33.78 -35.37 -62.94
C ALA A 461 34.40 -35.45 -64.34
N ASP A 462 34.84 -36.64 -64.73
CA ASP A 462 35.51 -36.88 -66.02
C ASP A 462 34.61 -36.50 -67.20
N ALA A 463 35.21 -36.27 -68.37
CA ALA A 463 34.47 -36.04 -69.61
C ALA A 463 33.68 -37.29 -70.03
N ALA A 464 32.57 -37.09 -70.71
CA ALA A 464 31.78 -38.17 -71.29
C ALA A 464 32.51 -38.82 -72.49
N GLU A 465 32.27 -40.12 -72.69
CA GLU A 465 32.83 -40.85 -73.83
C GLU A 465 31.88 -40.77 -75.02
N ASP A 466 32.35 -40.16 -76.11
CA ASP A 466 31.61 -40.06 -77.37
C ASP A 466 31.96 -41.25 -78.29
N THR A 467 31.00 -42.16 -78.44
CA THR A 467 31.16 -43.35 -79.30
C THR A 467 30.67 -43.11 -80.74
N GLY A 468 30.13 -41.93 -81.05
CA GLY A 468 29.50 -41.60 -82.34
C GLY A 468 27.97 -41.66 -82.32
N PRO A 469 27.32 -42.85 -82.21
CA PRO A 469 25.87 -42.95 -82.18
C PRO A 469 25.25 -42.73 -80.79
N SER A 470 26.05 -42.60 -79.73
CA SER A 470 25.58 -42.36 -78.35
C SER A 470 26.67 -41.76 -77.46
N ILE A 471 26.27 -40.87 -76.54
CA ILE A 471 27.13 -40.30 -75.49
C ILE A 471 27.01 -41.17 -74.24
N ILE A 472 28.13 -41.76 -73.79
CA ILE A 472 28.21 -42.51 -72.54
C ILE A 472 28.59 -41.53 -71.43
N LYS A 473 27.68 -41.31 -70.47
CA LYS A 473 27.92 -40.42 -69.33
C LYS A 473 29.01 -40.98 -68.43
N SER A 474 29.97 -40.15 -68.04
CA SER A 474 30.95 -40.50 -67.02
C SER A 474 30.27 -40.64 -65.66
N LYS A 475 30.87 -41.42 -64.76
CA LYS A 475 30.35 -41.70 -63.42
C LYS A 475 31.44 -41.47 -62.39
N THR A 476 31.27 -40.45 -61.56
CA THR A 476 32.22 -40.12 -60.50
C THR A 476 31.54 -40.23 -59.14
N LYS A 477 32.16 -40.93 -58.19
CA LYS A 477 31.64 -41.02 -56.82
C LYS A 477 32.02 -39.78 -56.02
N ALA A 478 31.11 -39.31 -55.18
CA ALA A 478 31.30 -38.19 -54.28
C ALA A 478 30.53 -38.42 -52.97
N SER A 479 31.01 -37.84 -51.87
CA SER A 479 30.33 -37.87 -50.57
C SER A 479 29.75 -36.49 -50.26
N LEU A 480 28.52 -36.47 -49.78
CA LEU A 480 27.80 -35.25 -49.43
C LEU A 480 27.34 -35.28 -47.97
N THR A 481 27.37 -34.10 -47.33
CA THR A 481 26.78 -33.86 -46.00
C THR A 481 25.62 -32.86 -46.13
N SER A 482 24.52 -33.06 -45.41
CA SER A 482 23.39 -32.13 -45.44
C SER A 482 23.77 -30.72 -44.95
N ALA A 483 23.16 -29.68 -45.53
CA ALA A 483 23.42 -28.31 -45.13
C ALA A 483 22.92 -28.01 -43.71
N GLU A 484 21.74 -28.52 -43.36
CA GLU A 484 21.14 -28.42 -42.01
C GLU A 484 21.05 -29.80 -41.35
N ILE A 485 20.84 -29.81 -40.04
CA ILE A 485 20.55 -31.03 -39.27
C ILE A 485 19.12 -31.51 -39.53
N GLY A 486 18.85 -32.80 -39.31
CA GLY A 486 17.49 -33.31 -39.20
C GLY A 486 17.12 -34.50 -40.07
N PRO A 487 16.07 -35.23 -39.67
CA PRO A 487 15.68 -36.50 -40.29
C PRO A 487 15.17 -36.32 -41.73
N LYS A 488 14.71 -35.11 -42.09
CA LYS A 488 14.30 -34.79 -43.47
C LYS A 488 15.43 -35.01 -44.48
N TYR A 489 16.69 -34.91 -44.06
CA TYR A 489 17.86 -35.13 -44.92
C TYR A 489 18.26 -36.61 -45.05
N ASN A 490 17.61 -37.54 -44.34
CA ASN A 490 17.79 -38.98 -44.53
C ASN A 490 17.03 -39.44 -45.79
N ILE A 491 17.57 -39.07 -46.95
CA ILE A 491 16.98 -39.38 -48.25
C ILE A 491 17.23 -40.83 -48.66
N LYS A 492 16.30 -41.41 -49.43
CA LYS A 492 16.37 -42.81 -49.88
C LYS A 492 17.47 -43.00 -50.93
N ASN A 493 17.73 -44.26 -51.27
CA ASN A 493 18.51 -44.59 -52.46
C ASN A 493 17.82 -44.11 -53.75
N ASP A 494 18.58 -43.99 -54.84
CA ASP A 494 18.12 -43.59 -56.18
C ASP A 494 17.41 -42.23 -56.26
N VAL A 495 17.72 -41.31 -55.35
CA VAL A 495 17.25 -39.92 -55.39
C VAL A 495 18.16 -39.09 -56.31
N ARG A 496 17.54 -38.39 -57.26
CA ARG A 496 18.24 -37.46 -58.17
C ARG A 496 18.47 -36.11 -57.50
N LEU A 497 19.69 -35.62 -57.62
CA LEU A 497 20.15 -34.32 -57.11
C LEU A 497 20.59 -33.44 -58.27
N THR A 498 20.12 -32.21 -58.28
CA THR A 498 20.55 -31.15 -59.19
C THR A 498 21.73 -30.41 -58.56
N ILE A 499 22.76 -30.13 -59.36
CA ILE A 499 23.93 -29.38 -58.89
C ILE A 499 23.64 -27.89 -59.07
N GLU A 500 23.62 -27.12 -57.99
CA GLU A 500 23.37 -25.67 -58.03
C GLU A 500 24.67 -24.93 -58.41
N GLU A 501 25.08 -25.08 -59.66
CA GLU A 501 26.22 -24.39 -60.26
C GLU A 501 25.90 -24.03 -61.71
N LYS A 502 26.34 -22.86 -62.18
CA LYS A 502 26.07 -22.39 -63.54
C LYS A 502 27.04 -23.05 -64.51
N LEU A 503 26.58 -24.08 -65.20
CA LEU A 503 27.38 -24.90 -66.10
C LEU A 503 26.77 -24.88 -67.50
N ASP A 504 27.62 -25.02 -68.53
CA ASP A 504 27.18 -25.10 -69.94
C ASP A 504 26.43 -26.42 -70.27
N SER A 505 26.43 -27.35 -69.32
CA SER A 505 25.71 -28.63 -69.37
C SER A 505 25.01 -28.87 -68.02
N GLU A 506 24.02 -29.77 -67.99
CA GLU A 506 23.27 -30.10 -66.77
C GLU A 506 23.70 -31.46 -66.18
N PRO A 507 24.87 -31.56 -65.52
CA PRO A 507 25.21 -32.74 -64.75
C PRO A 507 24.24 -32.90 -63.58
N PHE A 508 24.02 -34.14 -63.17
CA PHE A 508 23.19 -34.47 -62.02
C PHE A 508 23.84 -35.58 -61.22
N ALA A 509 23.49 -35.68 -59.95
CA ALA A 509 23.92 -36.79 -59.12
C ALA A 509 22.75 -37.73 -58.79
N LEU A 510 23.05 -39.01 -58.57
CA LEU A 510 22.12 -39.99 -58.02
C LEU A 510 22.73 -40.56 -56.75
N THR A 511 21.97 -40.60 -55.66
CA THR A 511 22.38 -41.30 -54.44
C THR A 511 22.60 -42.78 -54.71
N THR A 512 23.69 -43.36 -54.19
CA THR A 512 24.02 -44.79 -54.35
C THR A 512 23.52 -45.67 -53.22
N ALA A 513 23.19 -45.05 -52.09
CA ALA A 513 22.52 -45.65 -50.93
C ALA A 513 21.67 -44.58 -50.23
N ALA A 514 20.88 -44.98 -49.25
CA ALA A 514 20.14 -44.04 -48.42
C ALA A 514 21.12 -43.21 -47.56
N PHE A 515 20.86 -41.90 -47.49
CA PHE A 515 21.55 -41.01 -46.56
C PHE A 515 21.03 -41.28 -45.15
N THR A 516 21.94 -41.29 -44.18
CA THR A 516 21.61 -41.61 -42.78
C THR A 516 22.36 -40.70 -41.82
N GLY A 517 21.98 -40.74 -40.54
CA GLY A 517 22.59 -39.94 -39.47
C GLY A 517 21.94 -38.57 -39.24
N GLY A 518 21.01 -38.13 -40.10
CA GLY A 518 20.26 -36.89 -39.87
C GLY A 518 19.33 -37.01 -38.67
N THR A 519 19.55 -36.21 -37.62
CA THR A 519 18.71 -36.15 -36.42
C THR A 519 18.40 -34.71 -36.05
N LEU A 520 17.27 -34.46 -35.38
CA LEU A 520 16.87 -33.14 -34.89
C LEU A 520 16.09 -33.34 -33.58
N LYS A 521 16.51 -32.61 -32.55
CA LYS A 521 15.87 -32.57 -31.24
C LYS A 521 15.89 -31.13 -30.74
N GLU A 522 14.72 -30.58 -30.43
CA GLU A 522 14.60 -29.31 -29.72
C GLU A 522 14.95 -29.55 -28.24
N VAL A 523 15.89 -28.78 -27.70
CA VAL A 523 16.22 -28.75 -26.26
C VAL A 523 16.01 -27.37 -25.69
N ARG A 524 15.73 -27.31 -24.38
CA ARG A 524 15.68 -26.05 -23.64
C ARG A 524 17.08 -25.63 -23.20
N ILE A 525 17.32 -24.32 -23.25
CA ILE A 525 18.57 -23.69 -22.86
C ILE A 525 18.28 -22.48 -21.97
N ALA A 526 19.20 -22.13 -21.07
CA ALA A 526 19.08 -20.89 -20.32
C ALA A 526 19.26 -19.68 -21.25
N SER A 527 18.29 -18.77 -21.27
CA SER A 527 18.35 -17.55 -22.08
C SER A 527 18.76 -16.33 -21.26
N LYS A 528 19.04 -15.20 -21.94
CA LYS A 528 19.36 -13.95 -21.26
C LYS A 528 18.14 -13.40 -20.51
N GLU A 529 16.96 -13.58 -21.07
CA GLU A 529 15.68 -13.22 -20.45
C GLU A 529 15.41 -14.02 -19.17
N ASP A 530 15.79 -15.30 -19.14
CA ASP A 530 15.71 -16.14 -17.93
C ASP A 530 16.59 -15.56 -16.80
N TYR A 531 17.79 -15.07 -17.13
CA TYR A 531 18.69 -14.41 -16.18
C TYR A 531 18.10 -13.11 -15.60
N ASP A 532 17.57 -12.26 -16.47
CA ASP A 532 17.01 -10.97 -16.04
C ASP A 532 15.75 -11.20 -15.17
N THR A 533 14.95 -12.21 -15.51
CA THR A 533 13.76 -12.63 -14.74
C THR A 533 14.14 -13.17 -13.37
N ILE A 534 15.12 -14.07 -13.31
CA ILE A 534 15.53 -14.70 -12.03
C ILE A 534 16.27 -13.70 -11.12
N ASP A 535 17.00 -12.74 -11.69
CA ASP A 535 17.64 -11.64 -10.96
C ASP A 535 16.60 -10.72 -10.31
N ALA A 536 15.58 -10.29 -11.06
CA ALA A 536 14.50 -9.49 -10.51
C ALA A 536 13.75 -10.25 -9.39
N ALA A 537 13.50 -11.55 -9.58
CA ALA A 537 12.83 -12.38 -8.58
C ALA A 537 13.66 -12.56 -7.31
N ILE A 538 14.97 -12.82 -7.42
CA ILE A 538 15.82 -12.99 -6.23
C ILE A 538 16.03 -11.66 -5.49
N GLN A 539 16.14 -10.53 -6.20
CA GLN A 539 16.26 -9.22 -5.56
C GLN A 539 15.07 -8.90 -4.66
N LYS A 540 13.84 -9.23 -5.08
CA LYS A 540 12.63 -9.09 -4.25
C LYS A 540 12.72 -9.95 -2.99
N LYS A 541 13.15 -11.21 -3.11
CA LYS A 541 13.34 -12.11 -1.97
C LYS A 541 14.42 -11.62 -1.00
N ILE A 542 15.55 -11.13 -1.52
CA ILE A 542 16.61 -10.55 -0.70
C ILE A 542 16.09 -9.34 0.06
N LYS A 543 15.37 -8.41 -0.58
CA LYS A 543 14.78 -7.25 0.12
C LYS A 543 13.85 -7.69 1.27
N LYS A 544 12.94 -8.63 1.01
CA LYS A 544 12.02 -9.19 2.02
C LYS A 544 12.77 -9.83 3.20
N SER A 545 13.73 -10.69 2.90
CA SER A 545 14.52 -11.42 3.90
C SER A 545 15.48 -10.52 4.67
N SER A 546 16.06 -9.49 4.03
CA SER A 546 16.83 -8.43 4.68
C SER A 546 15.99 -7.68 5.71
N SER A 547 14.79 -7.20 5.34
CA SER A 547 13.89 -6.52 6.28
C SER A 547 13.47 -7.41 7.44
N ALA A 548 13.16 -8.69 7.18
CA ALA A 548 12.83 -9.65 8.23
C ALA A 548 14.02 -9.93 9.18
N SER A 549 15.23 -10.05 8.62
CA SER A 549 16.48 -10.23 9.37
C SER A 549 16.77 -9.04 10.27
N ILE A 550 16.57 -7.81 9.77
CA ILE A 550 16.71 -6.57 10.54
C ILE A 550 15.73 -6.57 11.72
N LYS A 551 14.43 -6.81 11.48
CA LYS A 551 13.40 -6.84 12.55
C LYS A 551 13.72 -7.87 13.64
N LYS A 552 14.23 -9.04 13.26
CA LYS A 552 14.60 -10.11 14.21
C LYS A 552 15.82 -9.73 15.04
N ALA A 553 16.82 -9.07 14.43
CA ALA A 553 18.08 -8.76 15.08
C ALA A 553 18.06 -7.44 15.88
N SER A 554 17.19 -6.49 15.52
CA SER A 554 17.03 -5.23 16.26
C SER A 554 16.32 -5.41 17.60
N GLY A 555 15.51 -6.46 17.76
CA GLY A 555 14.71 -6.68 18.97
C GLY A 555 13.75 -5.51 19.20
N GLU A 556 13.80 -4.91 20.40
CA GLU A 556 13.02 -3.71 20.76
C GLU A 556 13.67 -2.39 20.30
N LYS A 557 14.87 -2.42 19.70
CA LYS A 557 15.55 -1.20 19.26
C LYS A 557 15.00 -0.71 17.93
N ASN A 558 14.87 0.61 17.81
CA ASN A 558 14.45 1.25 16.57
C ASN A 558 15.60 1.28 15.56
N VAL A 559 15.28 1.06 14.28
CA VAL A 559 16.24 0.98 13.17
C VAL A 559 16.03 2.16 12.22
N ILE A 560 17.13 2.71 11.69
CA ILE A 560 17.08 3.76 10.68
C ILE A 560 17.17 3.09 9.30
N GLY A 561 16.04 3.02 8.61
CA GLY A 561 15.92 2.40 7.29
C GLY A 561 16.92 2.96 6.28
N ASP A 562 17.02 4.29 6.18
CA ASP A 562 17.87 5.03 5.23
C ASP A 562 19.37 4.72 5.33
N LEU A 563 19.81 4.26 6.51
CA LEU A 563 21.21 3.91 6.74
C LEU A 563 21.48 2.41 6.57
N SER A 564 20.45 1.63 6.26
CA SER A 564 20.56 0.20 6.03
C SER A 564 21.05 -0.08 4.62
N GLU A 565 22.01 -0.97 4.51
CA GLU A 565 22.74 -1.26 3.27
C GLU A 565 22.77 -2.78 3.06
N VAL A 566 22.49 -3.21 1.83
CA VAL A 566 22.56 -4.61 1.44
C VAL A 566 23.65 -4.76 0.40
N THR A 567 24.68 -5.54 0.73
CA THR A 567 25.81 -5.83 -0.16
C THR A 567 25.78 -7.30 -0.55
N ILE A 568 25.77 -7.59 -1.85
CA ILE A 568 25.84 -8.98 -2.35
C ILE A 568 27.25 -9.51 -2.10
N THR A 569 27.35 -10.66 -1.45
CA THR A 569 28.65 -11.31 -1.12
C THR A 569 28.93 -12.53 -1.98
N ASP A 570 27.90 -13.19 -2.50
CA ASP A 570 28.01 -14.36 -3.37
C ASP A 570 26.77 -14.42 -4.29
N LYS A 571 26.98 -14.77 -5.57
CA LYS A 571 25.93 -14.91 -6.57
C LYS A 571 26.28 -16.07 -7.49
N THR A 572 25.49 -17.15 -7.45
CA THR A 572 25.78 -18.39 -8.16
C THR A 572 24.58 -18.86 -8.98
N TYR A 573 24.79 -19.04 -10.30
CA TYR A 573 23.80 -19.63 -11.21
C TYR A 573 24.04 -21.13 -11.40
N SER A 574 22.97 -21.88 -11.68
CA SER A 574 23.05 -23.34 -11.90
C SER A 574 23.45 -23.76 -13.32
N ALA A 575 23.39 -22.85 -14.29
CA ALA A 575 23.71 -23.09 -15.71
C ALA A 575 24.10 -21.77 -16.37
N GLU A 576 24.94 -21.80 -17.41
CA GLU A 576 25.36 -20.65 -18.22
C GLU A 576 24.38 -20.31 -19.35
N VAL A 577 24.46 -19.09 -19.91
CA VAL A 577 23.64 -18.69 -21.07
C VAL A 577 23.95 -19.61 -22.26
N VAL A 578 22.91 -20.11 -22.93
CA VAL A 578 22.97 -21.12 -24.01
C VAL A 578 23.28 -22.55 -23.54
N GLU A 579 23.55 -22.78 -22.24
CA GLU A 579 23.71 -24.13 -21.70
C GLU A 579 22.36 -24.86 -21.67
N GLN A 580 22.38 -26.16 -21.97
CA GLN A 580 21.20 -27.00 -21.93
C GLN A 580 20.75 -27.25 -20.48
N ALA A 581 19.62 -26.66 -20.09
CA ALA A 581 19.01 -26.84 -18.78
C ALA A 581 17.49 -26.75 -18.89
N GLU A 582 16.75 -27.54 -18.10
CA GLU A 582 15.28 -27.45 -18.01
C GLU A 582 14.82 -26.33 -17.06
N SER A 583 15.70 -25.92 -16.15
CA SER A 583 15.46 -24.86 -15.17
C SER A 583 16.74 -24.11 -14.88
N LEU A 584 16.64 -22.80 -14.67
CA LEU A 584 17.71 -21.94 -14.18
C LEU A 584 17.45 -21.67 -12.69
N SER A 585 18.46 -21.89 -11.85
CA SER A 585 18.41 -21.55 -10.43
C SER A 585 19.49 -20.54 -10.09
N LEU A 586 19.16 -19.62 -9.19
CA LEU A 586 20.05 -18.58 -8.69
C LEU A 586 20.04 -18.59 -7.17
N GLU A 587 21.24 -18.70 -6.60
CA GLU A 587 21.49 -18.58 -5.16
C GLU A 587 22.31 -17.33 -4.89
N VAL A 588 21.84 -16.48 -3.98
CA VAL A 588 22.50 -15.23 -3.63
C VAL A 588 22.67 -15.14 -2.12
N SER A 589 23.87 -14.83 -1.68
CA SER A 589 24.15 -14.45 -0.30
C SER A 589 24.44 -12.95 -0.21
N ALA A 590 23.73 -12.25 0.66
CA ALA A 590 23.93 -10.82 0.92
C ALA A 590 24.26 -10.56 2.39
N ASN A 591 25.12 -9.57 2.63
CA ASN A 591 25.38 -9.01 3.93
C ASN A 591 24.52 -7.75 4.14
N VAL A 592 23.71 -7.76 5.19
CA VAL A 592 22.77 -6.70 5.53
C VAL A 592 23.33 -5.92 6.71
N ILE A 593 23.78 -4.70 6.47
CA ILE A 593 24.26 -3.77 7.48
C ILE A 593 23.12 -2.85 7.86
N PHE A 594 22.84 -2.69 9.15
CA PHE A 594 21.81 -1.78 9.63
C PHE A 594 22.24 -1.08 10.91
N TYR A 595 21.60 0.05 11.17
CA TYR A 595 21.93 0.92 12.30
C TYR A 595 20.69 1.09 13.18
N SER A 596 20.85 0.76 14.45
CA SER A 596 19.81 0.96 15.47
C SER A 596 20.18 2.07 16.44
N TYR A 597 19.19 2.63 17.12
CA TYR A 597 19.36 3.67 18.13
C TYR A 597 18.49 3.39 19.35
N ALA A 598 18.91 3.94 20.50
CA ALA A 598 18.10 3.95 21.71
C ALA A 598 17.10 5.11 21.66
N GLU A 599 15.85 4.85 21.99
CA GLU A 599 14.77 5.84 21.91
C GLU A 599 14.87 6.96 22.95
N GLU A 600 15.27 6.63 24.19
CA GLU A 600 15.33 7.58 25.30
C GLU A 600 16.17 8.84 25.00
N PRO A 601 17.43 8.74 24.52
CA PRO A 601 18.22 9.92 24.13
C PRO A 601 17.61 10.75 23.00
N LEU A 602 16.88 10.11 22.07
CA LEU A 602 16.21 10.83 21.00
C LEU A 602 15.05 11.66 21.57
N LEU A 603 14.22 11.07 22.42
CA LEU A 603 13.13 11.77 23.10
C LEU A 603 13.64 12.91 23.97
N ASP A 604 14.78 12.75 24.66
CA ASP A 604 15.44 13.85 25.39
C ASP A 604 15.79 15.02 24.45
N GLY A 605 16.39 14.73 23.30
CA GLY A 605 16.70 15.74 22.28
C GLY A 605 15.46 16.43 21.72
N ILE A 606 14.36 15.69 21.50
CA ILE A 606 13.09 16.25 21.03
C ILE A 606 12.50 17.19 22.09
N VAL A 607 12.44 16.75 23.35
CA VAL A 607 11.94 17.59 24.47
C VAL A 607 12.76 18.87 24.60
N GLU A 608 14.08 18.77 24.49
CA GLU A 608 14.97 19.93 24.54
C GLU A 608 14.69 20.92 23.40
N LYS A 609 14.53 20.44 22.17
CA LYS A 609 14.24 21.27 20.99
C LYS A 609 12.85 21.90 20.98
N LEU A 610 11.87 21.26 21.61
CA LEU A 610 10.50 21.76 21.68
C LEU A 610 10.25 22.64 22.91
N ARG A 611 11.23 22.80 23.81
CA ARG A 611 11.05 23.48 25.10
C ARG A 611 10.48 24.90 24.98
N ASP A 612 10.98 25.68 24.02
CA ASP A 612 10.56 27.07 23.82
C ASP A 612 9.20 27.19 23.13
N GLU A 613 8.69 26.10 22.57
CA GLU A 613 7.37 26.02 21.93
C GLU A 613 6.28 25.61 22.92
N ILE A 614 6.65 25.14 24.13
CA ILE A 614 5.70 24.71 25.16
C ILE A 614 5.00 25.93 25.75
N PRO A 615 3.66 26.01 25.70
CA PRO A 615 2.91 27.14 26.24
C PRO A 615 3.08 27.30 27.76
N GLU A 616 2.95 28.52 28.26
CA GLU A 616 3.04 28.79 29.70
C GLU A 616 2.04 27.94 30.49
N LYS A 617 2.48 27.41 31.65
CA LYS A 617 1.71 26.51 32.52
C LYS A 617 1.43 25.13 31.91
N TYR A 618 2.09 24.73 30.83
CA TYR A 618 2.07 23.36 30.33
C TYR A 618 3.41 22.66 30.62
N SER A 619 3.37 21.33 30.59
CA SER A 619 4.54 20.47 30.71
C SER A 619 4.48 19.36 29.67
N LEU A 620 5.61 19.04 29.06
CA LEU A 620 5.71 17.95 28.09
C LEU A 620 6.41 16.75 28.73
N SER A 621 5.73 15.60 28.74
CA SER A 621 6.33 14.30 29.08
C SER A 621 6.72 13.56 27.81
N LYS A 622 7.73 12.69 27.90
CA LYS A 622 8.17 11.81 26.81
C LYS A 622 7.03 10.94 26.27
N ASP A 623 6.16 10.44 27.17
CA ASP A 623 5.00 9.61 26.81
C ASP A 623 3.97 10.33 25.92
N ASN A 624 4.02 11.66 25.86
CA ASN A 624 3.10 12.48 25.06
C ASN A 624 3.76 12.99 23.77
N ILE A 625 4.79 12.29 23.30
CA ILE A 625 5.50 12.59 22.06
C ILE A 625 5.37 11.39 21.12
N THR A 626 4.92 11.65 19.91
CA THR A 626 5.00 10.71 18.79
C THR A 626 5.94 11.30 17.75
N TYR A 627 6.75 10.48 17.09
CA TYR A 627 7.70 10.97 16.11
C TYR A 627 7.85 10.03 14.90
N GLN A 628 8.32 10.60 13.80
CA GLN A 628 8.70 9.90 12.59
C GLN A 628 10.09 10.39 12.16
N ILE A 629 11.02 9.47 11.92
CA ILE A 629 12.31 9.80 11.32
C ILE A 629 12.06 10.02 9.82
N ILE A 630 12.36 11.22 9.34
CA ILE A 630 12.28 11.59 7.92
C ILE A 630 13.56 11.18 7.21
N SER A 631 14.72 11.42 7.84
CA SER A 631 16.00 11.02 7.29
C SER A 631 17.07 10.89 8.36
N GLY A 632 18.11 10.11 8.06
CA GLY A 632 19.31 10.00 8.88
C GLY A 632 20.57 10.16 8.05
N GLU A 633 21.49 11.00 8.52
CA GLU A 633 22.81 11.16 7.91
C GLU A 633 23.89 10.76 8.93
N LYS A 634 24.82 9.89 8.50
CA LYS A 634 25.94 9.48 9.35
C LYS A 634 26.85 10.68 9.58
N SER A 635 27.23 10.89 10.83
CA SER A 635 28.32 11.77 11.21
C SER A 635 29.56 10.91 11.42
N ASP A 636 30.61 11.17 10.65
CA ASP A 636 31.88 10.43 10.71
C ASP A 636 32.56 10.48 12.09
N LYS A 637 32.12 11.42 12.95
CA LYS A 637 32.57 11.53 14.33
C LYS A 637 31.68 10.65 15.23
N ASN A 638 32.28 9.60 15.78
CA ASN A 638 31.80 8.87 16.97
C ASN A 638 30.59 7.92 16.78
N ASN A 639 30.41 7.33 15.59
CA ASN A 639 29.28 6.45 15.25
C ASN A 639 27.93 7.05 15.63
N SER A 640 27.76 8.33 15.30
CA SER A 640 26.55 9.08 15.56
C SER A 640 25.86 9.48 14.26
N ALA A 641 24.58 9.79 14.32
CA ALA A 641 23.86 10.36 13.19
C ALA A 641 23.21 11.69 13.57
N GLU A 642 23.03 12.51 12.54
CA GLU A 642 22.05 13.57 12.53
C GLU A 642 20.73 12.99 12.00
N LEU A 643 19.67 13.09 12.79
CA LEU A 643 18.34 12.63 12.41
C LEU A 643 17.43 13.84 12.17
N THR A 644 16.77 13.86 11.02
CA THR A 644 15.64 14.76 10.78
C THR A 644 14.38 14.06 11.23
N VAL A 645 13.69 14.64 12.21
CA VAL A 645 12.55 14.00 12.88
C VAL A 645 11.34 14.92 12.82
N LYS A 646 10.21 14.39 12.35
CA LYS A 646 8.90 15.02 12.51
C LYS A 646 8.33 14.59 13.86
N ALA A 647 8.40 15.48 14.84
CA ALA A 647 7.88 15.25 16.18
C ALA A 647 6.51 15.93 16.35
N THR A 648 5.61 15.22 17.01
CA THR A 648 4.29 15.71 17.43
C THR A 648 4.20 15.57 18.94
N ALA A 649 4.12 16.69 19.64
CA ALA A 649 4.08 16.77 21.09
C ALA A 649 2.71 17.24 21.58
N ARG A 650 2.22 16.64 22.67
CA ARG A 650 0.96 17.00 23.34
C ARG A 650 1.24 17.41 24.79
N PRO A 651 1.55 18.69 25.06
CA PRO A 651 1.80 19.19 26.41
C PRO A 651 0.55 19.08 27.29
N VAL A 652 0.76 18.80 28.57
CA VAL A 652 -0.29 18.66 29.59
C VAL A 652 -0.29 19.87 30.50
N LEU A 653 -1.48 20.41 30.79
CA LEU A 653 -1.66 21.53 31.71
C LEU A 653 -1.11 21.20 33.11
N LEU A 654 -0.22 22.04 33.61
CA LEU A 654 0.37 21.95 34.93
C LEU A 654 -0.59 22.52 35.97
N VAL A 655 -1.12 21.64 36.82
CA VAL A 655 -2.09 22.00 37.86
C VAL A 655 -1.54 21.59 39.22
N ASP A 656 -1.39 22.56 40.13
CA ASP A 656 -1.12 22.26 41.54
C ASP A 656 -2.34 21.60 42.16
N LYS A 657 -2.25 20.27 42.30
CA LYS A 657 -3.33 19.43 42.81
C LYS A 657 -3.72 19.80 44.24
N SER A 658 -2.76 20.18 45.08
CA SER A 658 -3.01 20.49 46.50
C SER A 658 -3.77 21.81 46.64
N SER A 659 -3.33 22.82 45.89
CA SER A 659 -3.96 24.14 45.89
C SER A 659 -5.37 24.09 45.27
N LEU A 660 -5.55 23.36 44.17
CA LEU A 660 -6.86 23.20 43.53
C LEU A 660 -7.85 22.48 44.43
N VAL A 661 -7.48 21.34 45.02
CA VAL A 661 -8.40 20.59 45.91
C VAL A 661 -8.81 21.43 47.13
N LYS A 662 -7.92 22.28 47.64
CA LYS A 662 -8.24 23.19 48.76
C LYS A 662 -9.22 24.29 48.37
N SER A 663 -9.16 24.83 47.15
CA SER A 663 -10.07 25.90 46.70
C SER A 663 -11.47 25.39 46.37
N VAL A 664 -11.61 24.12 45.94
CA VAL A 664 -12.88 23.54 45.49
C VAL A 664 -13.59 22.63 46.50
N LYS A 665 -12.93 22.16 47.58
CA LYS A 665 -13.57 21.27 48.57
C LYS A 665 -14.81 21.90 49.22
N GLY A 666 -15.88 21.12 49.38
CA GLY A 666 -17.14 21.59 49.96
C GLY A 666 -17.89 22.63 49.11
N LYS A 667 -17.37 23.03 47.93
CA LYS A 667 -18.05 24.00 47.06
C LYS A 667 -19.16 23.32 46.26
N PRO A 668 -20.27 24.04 46.00
CA PRO A 668 -21.31 23.55 45.09
C PRO A 668 -20.76 23.50 43.67
N LEU A 669 -21.23 22.53 42.87
CA LEU A 669 -20.73 22.29 41.51
C LEU A 669 -20.74 23.56 40.63
N LYS A 670 -21.80 24.38 40.73
CA LYS A 670 -21.93 25.63 39.97
C LYS A 670 -20.79 26.63 40.22
N SER A 671 -20.15 26.58 41.40
CA SER A 671 -19.06 27.48 41.78
C SER A 671 -17.67 26.94 41.39
N ILE A 672 -17.54 25.70 40.94
CA ILE A 672 -16.23 25.11 40.59
C ILE A 672 -15.71 25.69 39.27
N LYS A 673 -16.59 25.85 38.27
CA LYS A 673 -16.24 26.37 36.94
C LYS A 673 -15.47 27.70 36.97
N PRO A 674 -15.92 28.75 37.69
CA PRO A 674 -15.15 30.00 37.76
C PRO A 674 -13.80 29.80 38.48
N ILE A 675 -13.74 29.02 39.57
CA ILE A 675 -12.50 28.78 40.32
C ILE A 675 -11.42 28.14 39.43
N ILE A 676 -11.74 27.05 38.73
CA ILE A 676 -10.77 26.34 37.88
C ILE A 676 -10.37 27.15 36.64
N ARG A 677 -11.26 27.99 36.13
CA ARG A 677 -10.99 28.83 34.96
C ARG A 677 -10.08 30.00 35.35
N ASP A 678 -10.45 30.72 36.40
CA ASP A 678 -9.83 32.00 36.75
C ASP A 678 -8.49 31.78 37.52
N GLU A 679 -8.40 30.75 38.37
CA GLU A 679 -7.17 30.48 39.15
C GLU A 679 -6.23 29.46 38.47
N PHE A 680 -6.77 28.50 37.70
CA PHE A 680 -6.00 27.38 37.16
C PHE A 680 -5.94 27.32 35.63
N ASN A 681 -6.50 28.30 34.92
CA ASN A 681 -6.52 28.38 33.46
C ASN A 681 -7.08 27.11 32.77
N ALA A 682 -7.98 26.40 33.45
CA ALA A 682 -8.62 25.22 32.90
C ALA A 682 -9.84 25.60 32.05
N ALA A 683 -10.09 24.83 30.99
CA ALA A 683 -11.23 25.05 30.10
C ALA A 683 -12.55 24.51 30.68
N GLY A 684 -12.49 23.48 31.52
CA GLY A 684 -13.67 22.89 32.13
C GLY A 684 -13.37 21.86 33.22
N TYR A 685 -14.41 21.19 33.70
CA TYR A 685 -14.27 20.06 34.63
C TYR A 685 -15.37 19.03 34.45
N ARG A 686 -15.08 17.80 34.89
CA ARG A 686 -16.04 16.72 35.11
C ARG A 686 -15.93 16.26 36.56
N VAL A 687 -17.06 15.87 37.15
CA VAL A 687 -17.08 15.26 38.48
C VAL A 687 -17.81 13.93 38.40
N ALA A 688 -17.14 12.87 38.83
CA ALA A 688 -17.75 11.58 39.05
C ALA A 688 -17.87 11.33 40.55
N PHE A 689 -19.09 11.23 41.07
CA PHE A 689 -19.32 10.89 42.47
C PHE A 689 -19.33 9.38 42.65
N ASN A 690 -18.52 8.89 43.58
CA ASN A 690 -18.55 7.50 44.03
C ASN A 690 -19.13 7.47 45.44
N SER A 691 -20.40 7.87 45.56
CA SER A 691 -21.12 7.92 46.83
C SER A 691 -22.45 7.17 46.74
N PRO A 692 -22.78 6.31 47.73
CA PRO A 692 -24.08 5.64 47.81
C PRO A 692 -25.22 6.59 48.22
N LEU A 693 -24.93 7.87 48.46
CA LEU A 693 -25.87 8.87 48.94
C LEU A 693 -26.23 9.85 47.80
N PRO A 694 -27.35 9.66 47.08
CA PRO A 694 -27.67 10.49 45.91
C PRO A 694 -27.94 11.96 46.25
N LEU A 695 -28.34 12.27 47.49
CA LEU A 695 -28.75 13.61 47.93
C LEU A 695 -27.58 14.58 48.20
N ILE A 696 -26.33 14.11 48.22
CA ILE A 696 -25.15 14.94 48.55
C ILE A 696 -24.25 15.25 47.35
N ASN A 697 -24.63 14.81 46.15
CA ASN A 697 -23.85 14.98 44.91
C ASN A 697 -23.97 16.39 44.27
N SER A 698 -24.47 17.38 45.00
CA SER A 698 -24.56 18.77 44.54
C SER A 698 -23.33 19.62 44.90
N PHE A 699 -22.42 19.09 45.71
CA PHE A 699 -21.18 19.73 46.13
C PHE A 699 -20.03 18.72 46.23
N LEU A 700 -18.80 19.21 46.14
CA LEU A 700 -17.62 18.36 46.33
C LEU A 700 -17.43 17.97 47.81
N PRO A 701 -16.84 16.80 48.10
CA PRO A 701 -16.52 16.37 49.46
C PRO A 701 -15.81 17.45 50.29
N PHE A 702 -16.14 17.55 51.58
CA PHE A 702 -15.48 18.48 52.50
C PHE A 702 -14.06 18.06 52.89
N PHE A 703 -13.75 16.77 52.76
CA PHE A 703 -12.45 16.20 53.10
C PHE A 703 -11.61 16.00 51.83
N THR A 704 -10.39 16.52 51.84
CA THR A 704 -9.48 16.47 50.69
C THR A 704 -9.14 15.04 50.27
N ASN A 705 -9.04 14.11 51.23
CA ASN A 705 -8.76 12.70 50.99
C ASN A 705 -9.88 11.99 50.20
N ASN A 706 -11.05 12.62 50.11
CA ASN A 706 -12.19 12.11 49.37
C ASN A 706 -12.32 12.72 47.97
N ILE A 707 -11.38 13.59 47.55
CA ILE A 707 -11.34 14.19 46.22
C ILE A 707 -10.12 13.64 45.48
N THR A 708 -10.33 12.84 44.44
CA THR A 708 -9.28 12.40 43.52
C THR A 708 -9.21 13.36 42.34
N LEU A 709 -8.03 13.93 42.06
CA LEU A 709 -7.86 14.89 40.96
C LEU A 709 -7.18 14.24 39.75
N LYS A 710 -7.81 14.37 38.58
CA LYS A 710 -7.23 14.04 37.27
C LYS A 710 -7.17 15.28 36.39
N VAL A 711 -6.24 15.31 35.45
CA VAL A 711 -6.13 16.34 34.42
C VAL A 711 -6.21 15.61 33.08
N ALA A 712 -7.10 16.06 32.20
CA ALA A 712 -7.32 15.43 30.91
C ALA A 712 -7.54 16.53 29.85
N PRO A 713 -7.14 16.31 28.60
CA PRO A 713 -7.51 17.23 27.53
C PRO A 713 -9.04 17.22 27.36
N LEU A 714 -9.56 18.30 26.79
CA LEU A 714 -10.91 18.29 26.26
C LEU A 714 -11.01 17.20 25.17
N PRO A 715 -12.03 16.32 25.24
CA PRO A 715 -12.31 15.37 24.18
C PRO A 715 -12.84 16.06 22.93
#